data_AF-A0A3Q1GQK0-F1
#
_entry.id   AF-A0A3Q1GQK0-F1
#
_cell.length_a   1.000
_cell.length_b   1.000
_cell.length_c   1.000
_cell.angle_alpha   90.00
_cell.angle_beta   90.00
_cell.angle_gamma   90.00
#
_symmetry.space_group_name_H-M   'P 1'
#
loop_
_entity.id
_entity.type
_entity.pdbx_description
1 polymer ?
#
loop_
_entity_poly.entity_id
_entity_poly.type
_entity_poly.pdbx_seq_one_letter_code
_entity_poly.pdbx_strand_id
1 'polypeptide(L)'
;MSSFQVVDSSPGSSVSIMETSNFAHVIFQNVGKSFLPQAPLECRYTLTPYIAPHPKDWVGIFKVGWSTARDYYTFLWSPMPENYEPGSTVHRTVVFQGYYVPKSDGEFYQFCYVTHAGDIRGASTPFQFRSATPTEELLTVTEDDSNSDILVRVEEAQQERRELLKAMRLLQEEKQQLQEEQKRLAREREQERETCCLLRTHNQVREEVDLRDRLKKLTAERDGLESQLKNEKDERDLYKAHLRSTELENTKLSAELQMLKAVELNREVTIAQFQEELDRLRVSVVCHNAELARVREQLRQAEEQLQASRQQASLLASELRDSASARDHTMTELYRARVEADKLRASLADAQAECQRMESQLDRMRSTAQKEVVSAEAELQREVEELKLRLHMAAEHYKEKYRECQRLRRQVAKLNTTESQGEPKRNASTETTLEPLTPSPESPTSGERAPKAEEVRDGVEVEGRSVEEAEQEQTRSVEEELAMMEEKWREQCAINETLKQRLADEEERFRVQMAERASEVTELKRNLAQALRDKEQLEQEAGAQGAEVRQPMVLRYPLPYPQDPSPPPLVPQRPAELQYGNPYSTDTTRDRVDVALSPEHMPRPPPEAPPSPGCDREVVCIQPSRSTSPPESLEHPPEEPQNVSINQRGTLTDVHKRCPLCEVIFPPHFEQRSFEQHVESHWKVCPVCSEQFPLNCQQQLFERHVLTHFDGHVLNFEQIE
;
A
#
# COMPACT_ATOMS: atom_id res chain seq x y z
N MET A 1 -58.12 -69.85 -45.25
CA MET A 1 -59.15 -69.97 -44.20
C MET A 1 -59.70 -68.57 -43.99
N SER A 2 -60.95 -68.29 -44.37
CA SER A 2 -62.12 -68.22 -43.46
C SER A 2 -62.05 -67.02 -42.51
N SER A 3 -62.96 -66.01 -42.56
CA SER A 3 -64.14 -65.81 -43.42
C SER A 3 -64.55 -64.32 -43.55
N PHE A 4 -65.37 -64.03 -44.58
CA PHE A 4 -66.43 -62.99 -44.75
C PHE A 4 -66.45 -61.77 -43.77
N GLN A 5 -66.49 -60.52 -44.27
CA GLN A 5 -67.68 -59.77 -44.77
C GLN A 5 -68.79 -59.63 -43.69
N VAL A 6 -69.44 -58.47 -43.50
CA VAL A 6 -70.25 -57.71 -44.49
C VAL A 6 -70.06 -56.18 -44.35
N VAL A 7 -70.44 -55.43 -45.40
CA VAL A 7 -70.59 -53.97 -45.42
C VAL A 7 -72.07 -53.60 -45.51
N ASP A 8 -72.53 -52.65 -44.71
CA ASP A 8 -73.64 -51.73 -45.07
C ASP A 8 -73.18 -50.31 -44.72
N SER A 9 -73.25 -49.30 -45.60
CA SER A 9 -74.32 -48.82 -46.50
C SER A 9 -75.34 -47.93 -45.78
N SER A 10 -75.64 -46.77 -46.37
CA SER A 10 -76.36 -45.67 -45.74
C SER A 10 -77.88 -45.87 -45.67
N PRO A 11 -78.54 -45.23 -44.69
CA PRO A 11 -79.84 -44.61 -44.90
C PRO A 11 -79.69 -43.07 -44.92
N GLY A 12 -79.79 -42.48 -46.10
CA GLY A 12 -79.93 -41.03 -46.25
C GLY A 12 -81.40 -40.63 -46.27
N SER A 13 -81.88 -39.93 -45.25
CA SER A 13 -83.10 -39.10 -45.36
C SER A 13 -83.08 -37.95 -44.38
N SER A 14 -83.33 -36.75 -44.89
CA SER A 14 -83.86 -35.59 -44.14
C SER A 14 -83.25 -35.35 -42.75
N VAL A 15 -81.97 -34.99 -42.71
CA VAL A 15 -81.44 -34.18 -41.60
C VAL A 15 -82.16 -32.84 -41.64
N SER A 16 -83.25 -32.73 -40.89
CA SER A 16 -83.80 -31.44 -40.49
C SER A 16 -82.98 -30.97 -39.29
N ILE A 17 -81.93 -30.19 -39.55
CA ILE A 17 -81.37 -29.32 -38.53
C ILE A 17 -82.48 -28.34 -38.20
N MET A 18 -83.21 -28.60 -37.11
CA MET A 18 -83.87 -27.53 -36.39
C MET A 18 -82.75 -26.59 -35.96
N GLU A 19 -82.77 -25.35 -36.47
CA GLU A 19 -81.89 -24.30 -35.99
C GLU A 19 -82.05 -24.23 -34.47
N THR A 20 -81.03 -24.65 -33.72
CA THR A 20 -81.14 -24.82 -32.26
C THR A 20 -81.24 -23.44 -31.64
N SER A 21 -82.48 -23.02 -31.42
CA SER A 21 -82.83 -21.71 -30.87
C SER A 21 -81.95 -21.40 -29.66
N ASN A 22 -81.39 -20.19 -29.60
CA ASN A 22 -80.48 -19.75 -28.53
C ASN A 22 -81.05 -19.98 -27.11
N PHE A 23 -82.38 -20.08 -26.99
CA PHE A 23 -83.14 -20.32 -25.76
C PHE A 23 -83.31 -21.80 -25.38
N ALA A 24 -82.73 -22.75 -26.11
CA ALA A 24 -82.95 -24.20 -25.97
C ALA A 24 -81.64 -25.02 -25.83
N HIS A 25 -80.52 -24.38 -25.45
CA HIS A 25 -79.24 -25.06 -25.22
C HIS A 25 -79.20 -25.83 -23.88
N VAL A 26 -80.18 -25.62 -23.00
CA VAL A 26 -80.41 -26.42 -21.79
C VAL A 26 -81.84 -26.97 -21.78
N ILE A 27 -81.96 -28.28 -21.59
CA ILE A 27 -83.24 -29.01 -21.68
C ILE A 27 -83.61 -29.57 -20.30
N PHE A 28 -84.71 -29.09 -19.73
CA PHE A 28 -85.26 -29.62 -18.47
C PHE A 28 -85.95 -30.97 -18.69
N GLN A 29 -85.66 -31.96 -17.83
CA GLN A 29 -86.18 -33.32 -17.92
C GLN A 29 -87.30 -33.58 -16.91
N ASN A 30 -88.27 -34.42 -17.29
CA ASN A 30 -89.30 -35.00 -16.40
C ASN A 30 -90.07 -33.97 -15.54
N VAL A 31 -90.28 -32.76 -16.07
CA VAL A 31 -90.99 -31.68 -15.36
C VAL A 31 -92.48 -32.03 -15.26
N GLY A 32 -92.91 -32.41 -14.06
CA GLY A 32 -94.30 -32.74 -13.76
C GLY A 32 -95.23 -31.53 -13.87
N LYS A 33 -96.50 -31.77 -14.23
CA LYS A 33 -97.52 -30.71 -14.39
C LYS A 33 -97.85 -29.99 -13.07
N SER A 34 -97.62 -30.64 -11.93
CA SER A 34 -97.69 -30.00 -10.62
C SER A 34 -96.84 -30.71 -9.57
N PHE A 35 -96.35 -29.95 -8.59
CA PHE A 35 -95.52 -30.41 -7.48
C PHE A 35 -96.15 -30.04 -6.13
N LEU A 36 -95.74 -30.71 -5.05
CA LEU A 36 -96.24 -30.43 -3.70
C LEU A 36 -95.70 -29.07 -3.19
N PRO A 37 -96.55 -28.15 -2.69
CA PRO A 37 -96.10 -26.93 -2.04
C PRO A 37 -95.29 -27.24 -0.78
N GLN A 38 -94.26 -26.45 -0.50
CA GLN A 38 -93.41 -26.56 0.70
C GLN A 38 -92.64 -27.90 0.85
N ALA A 39 -92.65 -28.77 -0.16
CA ALA A 39 -91.80 -29.96 -0.23
C ALA A 39 -90.51 -29.69 -1.04
N PRO A 40 -89.40 -30.43 -0.81
CA PRO A 40 -88.22 -30.35 -1.66
C PRO A 40 -88.55 -30.71 -3.12
N LEU A 41 -88.10 -29.87 -4.05
CA LEU A 41 -88.36 -29.98 -5.48
C LEU A 41 -87.06 -30.29 -6.23
N GLU A 42 -86.98 -31.49 -6.79
CA GLU A 42 -85.88 -31.91 -7.65
C GLU A 42 -86.08 -31.38 -9.08
N CYS A 43 -85.11 -30.62 -9.58
CA CYS A 43 -85.07 -30.09 -10.93
C CYS A 43 -83.92 -30.74 -11.71
N ARG A 44 -84.25 -31.60 -12.68
CA ARG A 44 -83.29 -32.27 -13.57
C ARG A 44 -83.18 -31.54 -14.90
N TYR A 45 -81.98 -31.38 -15.42
CA TYR A 45 -81.73 -30.72 -16.70
C TYR A 45 -80.50 -31.28 -17.42
N THR A 46 -80.40 -30.98 -18.71
CA THR A 46 -79.31 -31.43 -19.59
C THR A 46 -78.67 -30.23 -20.23
N LEU A 47 -77.37 -30.06 -19.97
CA LEU A 47 -76.49 -29.19 -20.73
C LEU A 47 -76.23 -29.87 -22.09
N THR A 48 -76.59 -29.22 -23.19
CA THR A 48 -76.35 -29.74 -24.55
C THR A 48 -74.97 -29.31 -25.06
N PRO A 49 -74.46 -29.88 -26.17
CA PRO A 49 -73.17 -29.47 -26.77
C PRO A 49 -73.08 -27.97 -27.14
N TYR A 50 -74.22 -27.27 -27.20
CA TYR A 50 -74.31 -25.87 -27.62
C TYR A 50 -74.13 -24.87 -26.46
N ILE A 51 -73.84 -25.32 -25.23
CA ILE A 51 -73.54 -24.46 -24.08
C ILE A 51 -72.32 -24.96 -23.31
N ALA A 52 -71.36 -24.07 -23.09
CA ALA A 52 -70.31 -24.26 -22.09
C ALA A 52 -70.85 -23.77 -20.73
N PRO A 53 -70.97 -24.64 -19.71
CA PRO A 53 -71.38 -24.24 -18.38
C PRO A 53 -70.28 -23.44 -17.68
N HIS A 54 -70.68 -22.56 -16.76
CA HIS A 54 -69.77 -21.74 -15.98
C HIS A 54 -70.23 -21.64 -14.51
N PRO A 55 -69.33 -21.51 -13.50
CA PRO A 55 -69.69 -21.52 -12.07
C PRO A 55 -70.60 -20.38 -11.57
N LYS A 56 -71.00 -19.44 -12.45
CA LYS A 56 -72.01 -18.39 -12.17
C LYS A 56 -73.25 -18.50 -13.06
N ASP A 57 -73.45 -19.65 -13.70
CA ASP A 57 -74.72 -19.98 -14.35
C ASP A 57 -75.69 -20.55 -13.29
N TRP A 58 -76.99 -20.41 -13.49
CA TRP A 58 -77.99 -20.73 -12.46
C TRP A 58 -79.35 -21.15 -13.02
N VAL A 59 -80.11 -21.90 -12.22
CA VAL A 59 -81.49 -22.30 -12.50
C VAL A 59 -82.42 -21.50 -11.60
N GLY A 60 -83.32 -20.72 -12.19
CA GLY A 60 -84.37 -20.01 -11.48
C GLY A 60 -85.73 -20.67 -11.66
N ILE A 61 -86.57 -20.58 -10.63
CA ILE A 61 -88.03 -20.76 -10.77
C ILE A 61 -88.62 -19.39 -11.06
N PHE A 62 -89.23 -19.23 -12.23
CA PHE A 62 -89.85 -17.98 -12.68
C PHE A 62 -91.37 -18.16 -12.80
N LYS A 63 -92.13 -17.12 -12.45
CA LYS A 63 -93.57 -17.07 -12.78
C LYS A 63 -93.74 -16.89 -14.29
N VAL A 64 -94.64 -17.62 -14.92
CA VAL A 64 -94.92 -17.49 -16.36
C VAL A 64 -95.36 -16.06 -16.69
N GLY A 65 -94.78 -15.47 -17.74
CA GLY A 65 -94.95 -14.05 -18.07
C GLY A 65 -93.84 -13.12 -17.51
N TRP A 66 -92.75 -13.69 -16.98
CA TRP A 66 -91.51 -12.95 -16.70
C TRP A 66 -91.02 -12.18 -17.94
N SER A 67 -90.38 -11.03 -17.71
CA SER A 67 -89.84 -10.14 -18.76
C SER A 67 -88.32 -10.07 -18.75
N THR A 68 -87.67 -10.31 -17.60
CA THR A 68 -86.22 -10.27 -17.44
C THR A 68 -85.71 -11.42 -16.55
N ALA A 69 -84.42 -11.72 -16.65
CA ALA A 69 -83.74 -12.64 -15.73
C ALA A 69 -83.72 -12.18 -14.26
N ARG A 70 -84.24 -10.99 -13.92
CA ARG A 70 -84.40 -10.54 -12.52
C ARG A 70 -85.74 -10.97 -11.90
N ASP A 71 -86.68 -11.46 -12.70
CA ASP A 71 -88.06 -11.73 -12.28
C ASP A 71 -88.22 -13.16 -11.69
N TYR A 72 -87.15 -13.70 -11.11
CA TYR A 72 -87.15 -15.03 -10.50
C TYR A 72 -87.88 -15.00 -9.14
N TYR A 73 -88.58 -16.08 -8.82
CA TYR A 73 -89.14 -16.31 -7.48
C TYR A 73 -88.07 -16.84 -6.52
N THR A 74 -87.27 -17.79 -6.99
CA THR A 74 -86.08 -18.31 -6.29
C THR A 74 -85.07 -18.85 -7.31
N PHE A 75 -83.82 -19.04 -6.91
CA PHE A 75 -82.77 -19.59 -7.77
C PHE A 75 -81.76 -20.45 -6.99
N LEU A 76 -81.05 -21.30 -7.74
CA LEU A 76 -79.86 -22.03 -7.27
C LEU A 76 -78.79 -21.95 -8.36
N TRP A 77 -77.52 -21.80 -7.97
CA TRP A 77 -76.39 -21.92 -8.89
C TRP A 77 -76.38 -23.32 -9.53
N SER A 78 -76.08 -23.38 -10.83
CA SER A 78 -75.89 -24.64 -11.56
C SER A 78 -74.55 -25.23 -11.12
N PRO A 79 -74.50 -26.43 -10.51
CA PRO A 79 -73.23 -27.05 -10.15
C PRO A 79 -72.38 -27.27 -11.40
N MET A 80 -71.13 -26.79 -11.36
CA MET A 80 -70.17 -27.04 -12.44
C MET A 80 -69.94 -28.56 -12.56
N PRO A 81 -69.87 -29.15 -13.76
CA PRO A 81 -69.51 -30.55 -13.88
C PRO A 81 -68.02 -30.74 -13.64
N GLU A 82 -67.68 -31.54 -12.63
CA GLU A 82 -66.36 -32.16 -12.47
C GLU A 82 -65.96 -32.82 -13.80
N ASN A 83 -64.79 -32.44 -14.35
CA ASN A 83 -64.28 -32.91 -15.65
C ASN A 83 -65.22 -32.64 -16.85
N TYR A 84 -65.71 -31.40 -17.00
CA TYR A 84 -66.48 -30.99 -18.19
C TYR A 84 -65.59 -30.91 -19.46
N GLU A 85 -65.86 -31.78 -20.43
CA GLU A 85 -65.31 -31.68 -21.79
C GLU A 85 -66.17 -30.76 -22.68
N PRO A 86 -65.58 -29.77 -23.39
CA PRO A 86 -66.31 -28.89 -24.30
C PRO A 86 -67.11 -29.64 -25.38
N GLY A 87 -68.39 -29.33 -25.49
CA GLY A 87 -69.30 -30.01 -26.43
C GLY A 87 -69.85 -31.36 -25.94
N SER A 88 -69.50 -31.80 -24.72
CA SER A 88 -70.15 -32.95 -24.09
C SER A 88 -71.61 -32.64 -23.72
N THR A 89 -72.45 -33.68 -23.65
CA THR A 89 -73.82 -33.60 -23.14
C THR A 89 -73.83 -34.05 -21.68
N VAL A 90 -74.29 -33.20 -20.76
CA VAL A 90 -74.18 -33.47 -19.32
C VAL A 90 -75.52 -33.30 -18.61
N HIS A 91 -76.00 -34.36 -17.97
CA HIS A 91 -77.16 -34.31 -17.08
C HIS A 91 -76.74 -33.76 -15.70
N ARG A 92 -77.50 -32.80 -15.18
CA ARG A 92 -77.34 -32.16 -13.86
C ARG A 92 -78.68 -32.13 -13.11
N THR A 93 -78.61 -31.99 -11.79
CA THR A 93 -79.76 -31.88 -10.89
C THR A 93 -79.50 -30.77 -9.87
N VAL A 94 -80.53 -29.97 -9.56
CA VAL A 94 -80.56 -29.11 -8.37
C VAL A 94 -81.82 -29.39 -7.55
N VAL A 95 -81.76 -29.23 -6.23
CA VAL A 95 -82.88 -29.49 -5.32
C VAL A 95 -83.27 -28.21 -4.59
N PHE A 96 -84.40 -27.62 -4.99
CA PHE A 96 -84.98 -26.47 -4.31
C PHE A 96 -85.61 -26.94 -2.99
N GLN A 97 -85.08 -26.47 -1.85
CA GLN A 97 -85.63 -26.81 -0.55
C GLN A 97 -87.02 -26.19 -0.37
N GLY A 98 -87.95 -26.93 0.23
CA GLY A 98 -89.38 -26.59 0.18
C GLY A 98 -89.76 -25.20 0.71
N TYR A 99 -89.00 -24.64 1.66
CA TYR A 99 -89.23 -23.29 2.18
C TYR A 99 -88.84 -22.15 1.19
N TYR A 100 -88.13 -22.47 0.11
CA TYR A 100 -87.87 -21.57 -1.04
C TYR A 100 -88.84 -21.77 -2.20
N VAL A 101 -89.70 -22.80 -2.17
CA VAL A 101 -90.64 -23.15 -3.23
C VAL A 101 -91.94 -22.35 -3.05
N PRO A 102 -92.64 -21.94 -4.14
CA PRO A 102 -93.95 -21.30 -4.04
C PRO A 102 -94.98 -22.09 -3.24
N LYS A 103 -95.97 -21.36 -2.70
CA LYS A 103 -97.13 -21.94 -2.03
C LYS A 103 -98.19 -22.34 -3.08
N SER A 104 -99.31 -22.89 -2.64
CA SER A 104 -100.46 -23.13 -3.52
C SER A 104 -101.23 -21.83 -3.79
N ASP A 105 -100.60 -20.91 -4.53
CA ASP A 105 -101.19 -19.63 -4.99
C ASP A 105 -102.02 -19.78 -6.28
N GLY A 106 -101.89 -20.91 -6.99
CA GLY A 106 -102.59 -21.19 -8.25
C GLY A 106 -101.87 -20.66 -9.49
N GLU A 107 -100.72 -20.02 -9.33
CA GLU A 107 -99.93 -19.46 -10.42
C GLU A 107 -99.14 -20.53 -11.17
N PHE A 108 -98.81 -20.24 -12.43
CA PHE A 108 -97.94 -21.09 -13.24
C PHE A 108 -96.49 -20.63 -13.13
N TYR A 109 -95.61 -21.60 -12.91
CA TYR A 109 -94.17 -21.45 -12.79
C TYR A 109 -93.44 -22.30 -13.82
N GLN A 110 -92.22 -21.90 -14.17
CA GLN A 110 -91.32 -22.66 -15.04
C GLN A 110 -89.88 -22.54 -14.53
N PHE A 111 -89.04 -23.55 -14.78
CA PHE A 111 -87.60 -23.41 -14.62
C PHE A 111 -87.02 -22.64 -15.81
N CYS A 112 -86.08 -21.73 -15.56
CA CYS A 112 -85.24 -21.14 -16.61
C CYS A 112 -83.77 -21.31 -16.24
N TYR A 113 -82.94 -21.67 -17.22
CA TYR A 113 -81.48 -21.71 -17.08
C TYR A 113 -80.91 -20.37 -17.57
N VAL A 114 -80.14 -19.70 -16.71
CA VAL A 114 -79.58 -18.38 -16.96
C VAL A 114 -78.06 -18.46 -16.87
N THR A 115 -77.35 -17.89 -17.84
CA THR A 115 -75.88 -17.85 -17.79
C THR A 115 -75.39 -16.70 -16.91
N HIS A 116 -74.09 -16.74 -16.57
CA HIS A 116 -73.33 -15.65 -15.96
C HIS A 116 -73.36 -14.32 -16.74
N ALA A 117 -73.67 -14.35 -18.04
CA ALA A 117 -73.87 -13.17 -18.86
C ALA A 117 -75.30 -12.60 -18.76
N GLY A 118 -76.25 -13.35 -18.17
CA GLY A 118 -77.66 -13.00 -18.06
C GLY A 118 -78.56 -13.57 -19.16
N ASP A 119 -78.00 -14.33 -20.12
CA ASP A 119 -78.77 -14.97 -21.19
C ASP A 119 -79.61 -16.13 -20.63
N ILE A 120 -80.87 -16.21 -21.05
CA ILE A 120 -81.73 -17.38 -20.77
C ILE A 120 -81.52 -18.41 -21.88
N ARG A 121 -80.94 -19.55 -21.53
CA ARG A 121 -80.48 -20.61 -22.46
C ARG A 121 -81.29 -21.91 -22.38
N GLY A 122 -82.28 -21.97 -21.50
CA GLY A 122 -83.24 -23.06 -21.39
C GLY A 122 -84.48 -22.62 -20.63
N ALA A 123 -85.65 -23.15 -20.98
CA ALA A 123 -86.91 -22.94 -20.27
C ALA A 123 -87.74 -24.23 -20.22
N SER A 124 -88.38 -24.52 -19.09
CA SER A 124 -89.24 -25.72 -18.95
C SER A 124 -90.67 -25.48 -19.42
N THR A 125 -91.41 -26.57 -19.61
CA THR A 125 -92.88 -26.52 -19.59
C THR A 125 -93.40 -25.96 -18.26
N PRO A 126 -94.50 -25.17 -18.25
CA PRO A 126 -95.09 -24.67 -17.02
C PRO A 126 -95.67 -25.75 -16.09
N PHE A 127 -95.67 -25.47 -14.79
CA PHE A 127 -96.19 -26.30 -13.70
C PHE A 127 -96.82 -25.45 -12.58
N GLN A 128 -97.61 -26.07 -11.71
CA GLN A 128 -98.21 -25.42 -10.52
C GLN A 128 -97.79 -26.09 -9.21
N PHE A 129 -97.87 -25.38 -8.10
CA PHE A 129 -97.71 -25.96 -6.76
C PHE A 129 -99.08 -26.25 -6.13
N ARG A 130 -99.39 -27.53 -5.87
CA ARG A 130 -100.67 -27.99 -5.29
C ARG A 130 -100.56 -29.41 -4.75
N SER A 131 -101.34 -29.73 -3.71
CA SER A 131 -101.42 -31.08 -3.14
C SER A 131 -102.18 -32.05 -4.05
N ALA A 132 -101.90 -33.35 -3.91
CA ALA A 132 -102.64 -34.42 -4.58
C ALA A 132 -103.82 -34.88 -3.72
N THR A 133 -104.99 -35.08 -4.34
CA THR A 133 -106.23 -35.57 -3.71
C THR A 133 -106.43 -37.07 -3.99
N PRO A 134 -106.56 -37.94 -2.98
CA PRO A 134 -106.80 -39.38 -3.17
C PRO A 134 -108.21 -39.75 -3.65
N THR A 135 -108.42 -41.04 -3.92
CA THR A 135 -109.72 -41.69 -4.21
C THR A 135 -109.76 -43.05 -3.48
N GLU A 136 -110.92 -43.49 -2.98
CA GLU A 136 -111.03 -44.60 -2.01
C GLU A 136 -111.36 -45.98 -2.61
N GLU A 137 -110.75 -47.04 -2.07
CA GLU A 137 -111.18 -48.46 -2.04
C GLU A 137 -110.40 -49.19 -0.90
N LEU A 138 -110.79 -50.34 -0.32
CA LEU A 138 -112.11 -50.96 -0.06
C LEU A 138 -111.88 -52.21 0.82
N LEU A 139 -112.53 -52.35 2.00
CA LEU A 139 -112.49 -53.57 2.83
C LEU A 139 -113.77 -53.80 3.67
N THR A 140 -114.14 -55.07 3.87
CA THR A 140 -115.26 -55.54 4.70
C THR A 140 -114.95 -56.89 5.36
N VAL A 141 -115.55 -57.19 6.52
CA VAL A 141 -115.40 -58.46 7.28
C VAL A 141 -116.77 -58.97 7.71
N THR A 142 -116.92 -60.30 7.81
CA THR A 142 -118.11 -60.98 8.35
C THR A 142 -117.69 -62.17 9.23
N GLU A 143 -118.39 -62.36 10.34
CA GLU A 143 -118.32 -63.54 11.23
C GLU A 143 -119.69 -64.22 11.23
N ASP A 144 -119.77 -65.51 11.58
CA ASP A 144 -121.04 -66.16 11.94
C ASP A 144 -120.82 -67.42 12.81
N ASP A 145 -121.82 -67.78 13.61
CA ASP A 145 -121.71 -68.72 14.76
C ASP A 145 -122.88 -69.73 14.75
N SER A 146 -122.70 -70.99 15.21
CA SER A 146 -123.83 -71.89 15.59
C SER A 146 -123.43 -73.23 16.23
N ASN A 147 -124.33 -73.79 17.06
CA ASN A 147 -124.14 -75.00 17.89
C ASN A 147 -125.15 -76.12 17.57
N SER A 148 -124.79 -77.37 17.85
CA SER A 148 -125.73 -78.41 18.35
C SER A 148 -125.04 -79.56 19.13
N ASP A 149 -125.85 -80.51 19.59
CA ASP A 149 -125.59 -81.93 19.96
C ASP A 149 -124.56 -82.25 21.07
N ILE A 150 -125.04 -82.21 22.31
CA ILE A 150 -124.24 -82.24 23.54
C ILE A 150 -123.67 -83.64 23.91
N LEU A 151 -124.28 -84.76 23.49
CA LEU A 151 -123.82 -86.09 23.96
C LEU A 151 -122.58 -86.61 23.22
N VAL A 152 -122.57 -86.55 21.88
CA VAL A 152 -121.38 -86.92 21.08
C VAL A 152 -120.22 -85.99 21.45
N ARG A 153 -120.52 -84.69 21.62
CA ARG A 153 -119.60 -83.68 22.15
C ARG A 153 -119.02 -83.97 23.54
N VAL A 154 -119.56 -84.88 24.36
CA VAL A 154 -118.90 -85.27 25.63
C VAL A 154 -117.78 -86.28 25.40
N GLU A 155 -117.92 -87.19 24.43
CA GLU A 155 -116.84 -88.15 24.10
C GLU A 155 -115.83 -87.55 23.12
N GLU A 156 -116.30 -86.75 22.16
CA GLU A 156 -115.47 -85.91 21.29
C GLU A 156 -114.70 -84.87 22.10
N ALA A 157 -115.33 -84.03 22.93
CA ALA A 157 -114.57 -83.08 23.77
C ALA A 157 -113.68 -83.78 24.81
N GLN A 158 -113.93 -85.05 25.17
CA GLN A 158 -112.97 -85.84 25.93
C GLN A 158 -111.77 -86.30 25.08
N GLN A 159 -111.98 -86.63 23.80
CA GLN A 159 -110.89 -86.96 22.87
C GLN A 159 -110.09 -85.71 22.50
N GLU A 160 -110.74 -84.63 22.10
CA GLU A 160 -110.15 -83.30 21.90
C GLU A 160 -109.39 -82.88 23.15
N ARG A 161 -109.94 -83.02 24.36
CA ARG A 161 -109.21 -82.73 25.61
C ARG A 161 -107.99 -83.64 25.78
N ARG A 162 -108.03 -84.91 25.41
CA ARG A 162 -106.86 -85.81 25.42
C ARG A 162 -105.80 -85.39 24.39
N GLU A 163 -106.20 -84.87 23.24
CA GLU A 163 -105.31 -84.44 22.16
C GLU A 163 -104.75 -83.04 22.39
N LEU A 164 -105.57 -82.11 22.86
CA LEU A 164 -105.17 -80.80 23.37
C LEU A 164 -104.16 -80.95 24.52
N LEU A 165 -104.34 -81.91 25.45
CA LEU A 165 -103.36 -82.20 26.50
C LEU A 165 -102.05 -82.83 25.98
N LYS A 166 -102.04 -83.44 24.79
CA LYS A 166 -100.80 -83.84 24.09
C LYS A 166 -100.17 -82.64 23.37
N ALA A 167 -100.95 -81.86 22.65
CA ALA A 167 -100.49 -80.67 21.93
C ALA A 167 -99.92 -79.61 22.89
N MET A 168 -100.60 -79.34 24.01
CA MET A 168 -100.09 -78.48 25.09
C MET A 168 -98.78 -79.00 25.68
N ARG A 169 -98.58 -80.32 25.74
CA ARG A 169 -97.31 -80.91 26.22
C ARG A 169 -96.19 -80.70 25.20
N LEU A 170 -96.43 -80.99 23.92
CA LEU A 170 -95.48 -80.75 22.85
C LEU A 170 -95.10 -79.26 22.73
N LEU A 171 -96.09 -78.37 22.82
CA LEU A 171 -95.87 -76.91 22.87
C LEU A 171 -95.11 -76.47 24.13
N GLN A 172 -95.28 -77.15 25.27
CA GLN A 172 -94.51 -76.88 26.49
C GLN A 172 -93.05 -77.33 26.33
N GLU A 173 -92.82 -78.48 25.68
CA GLU A 173 -91.49 -79.03 25.38
C GLU A 173 -90.75 -78.19 24.33
N GLU A 174 -91.42 -77.82 23.23
CA GLU A 174 -90.92 -76.90 22.19
C GLU A 174 -90.60 -75.53 22.78
N LYS A 175 -91.49 -74.96 23.62
CA LYS A 175 -91.24 -73.71 24.34
C LYS A 175 -90.03 -73.81 25.26
N GLN A 176 -89.78 -74.95 25.90
CA GLN A 176 -88.58 -75.16 26.71
C GLN A 176 -87.32 -75.20 25.83
N GLN A 177 -87.35 -75.94 24.71
CA GLN A 177 -86.25 -76.00 23.75
C GLN A 177 -85.92 -74.61 23.18
N LEU A 178 -86.92 -73.86 22.71
CA LEU A 178 -86.75 -72.48 22.23
C LEU A 178 -86.24 -71.52 23.33
N GLN A 179 -86.65 -71.72 24.60
CA GLN A 179 -86.10 -70.95 25.72
C GLN A 179 -84.66 -71.32 26.07
N GLU A 180 -84.21 -72.55 25.80
CA GLU A 180 -82.80 -72.94 25.99
C GLU A 180 -81.92 -72.52 24.81
N GLU A 181 -82.41 -72.62 23.57
CA GLU A 181 -81.74 -72.07 22.40
C GLU A 181 -81.62 -70.54 22.46
N GLN A 182 -82.66 -69.82 22.88
CA GLN A 182 -82.59 -68.38 23.09
C GLN A 182 -81.56 -68.02 24.19
N LYS A 183 -81.42 -68.83 25.24
CA LYS A 183 -80.34 -68.66 26.24
C LYS A 183 -78.95 -68.98 25.67
N ARG A 184 -78.84 -69.95 24.75
CA ARG A 184 -77.58 -70.29 24.07
C ARG A 184 -77.12 -69.13 23.18
N LEU A 185 -78.00 -68.69 22.26
CA LEU A 185 -77.77 -67.55 21.36
C LEU A 185 -77.50 -66.24 22.12
N ALA A 186 -78.15 -66.02 23.27
CA ALA A 186 -77.89 -64.86 24.12
C ALA A 186 -76.49 -64.89 24.74
N ARG A 187 -75.96 -66.06 25.12
CA ARG A 187 -74.58 -66.23 25.62
C ARG A 187 -73.55 -66.09 24.50
N GLU A 188 -73.80 -66.72 23.36
CA GLU A 188 -72.94 -66.63 22.17
C GLU A 188 -72.77 -65.17 21.74
N ARG A 189 -73.88 -64.42 21.61
CA ARG A 189 -73.85 -62.99 21.27
C ARG A 189 -73.15 -62.11 22.33
N GLU A 190 -73.22 -62.47 23.62
CA GLU A 190 -72.51 -61.69 24.65
C GLU A 190 -71.00 -61.99 24.65
N GLN A 191 -70.61 -63.25 24.42
CA GLN A 191 -69.21 -63.63 24.21
C GLN A 191 -68.61 -62.97 22.95
N GLU A 192 -69.38 -62.85 21.86
CA GLU A 192 -68.98 -62.05 20.68
C GLU A 192 -68.78 -60.57 21.02
N ARG A 193 -69.65 -59.99 21.85
CA ARG A 193 -69.54 -58.58 22.29
C ARG A 193 -68.31 -58.36 23.17
N GLU A 194 -68.05 -59.25 24.13
CA GLU A 194 -66.84 -59.24 24.95
C GLU A 194 -65.58 -59.34 24.07
N THR A 195 -65.58 -60.26 23.10
CA THR A 195 -64.48 -60.45 22.15
C THR A 195 -64.27 -59.18 21.29
N CYS A 196 -65.34 -58.57 20.78
CA CYS A 196 -65.25 -57.32 20.02
C CYS A 196 -64.76 -56.14 20.88
N CYS A 197 -65.15 -56.09 22.16
CA CYS A 197 -64.69 -55.08 23.11
C CYS A 197 -63.18 -55.21 23.36
N LEU A 198 -62.72 -56.43 23.67
CA LEU A 198 -61.30 -56.75 23.87
C LEU A 198 -60.46 -56.48 22.61
N LEU A 199 -60.98 -56.82 21.42
CA LEU A 199 -60.27 -56.56 20.16
C LEU A 199 -60.18 -55.06 19.86
N ARG A 200 -61.21 -54.27 20.20
CA ARG A 200 -61.19 -52.80 20.06
C ARG A 200 -60.19 -52.17 21.02
N THR A 201 -60.19 -52.53 22.30
CA THR A 201 -59.23 -51.97 23.28
C THR A 201 -57.81 -52.40 22.97
N HIS A 202 -57.57 -53.64 22.53
CA HIS A 202 -56.25 -54.10 22.11
C HIS A 202 -55.69 -53.31 20.92
N ASN A 203 -56.49 -53.06 19.87
CA ASN A 203 -56.05 -52.24 18.75
C ASN A 203 -55.79 -50.78 19.17
N GLN A 204 -56.66 -50.20 20.00
CA GLN A 204 -56.50 -48.83 20.50
C GLN A 204 -55.23 -48.67 21.36
N VAL A 205 -54.91 -49.66 22.20
CA VAL A 205 -53.65 -49.68 22.98
C VAL A 205 -52.43 -49.86 22.08
N ARG A 206 -52.50 -50.70 21.03
CA ARG A 206 -51.41 -50.85 20.05
C ARG A 206 -51.15 -49.53 19.32
N GLU A 207 -52.20 -48.84 18.88
CA GLU A 207 -52.10 -47.53 18.23
C GLU A 207 -51.53 -46.47 19.18
N GLU A 208 -51.92 -46.46 20.46
CA GLU A 208 -51.32 -45.59 21.47
C GLU A 208 -49.81 -45.85 21.67
N VAL A 209 -49.37 -47.12 21.68
CA VAL A 209 -47.94 -47.48 21.77
C VAL A 209 -47.19 -47.09 20.50
N ASP A 210 -47.74 -47.39 19.31
CA ASP A 210 -47.15 -47.00 18.02
C ASP A 210 -47.00 -45.48 17.90
N LEU A 211 -48.00 -44.71 18.33
CA LEU A 211 -47.94 -43.24 18.35
C LEU A 211 -46.93 -42.72 19.37
N ARG A 212 -46.88 -43.32 20.58
CA ARG A 212 -45.93 -42.95 21.64
C ARG A 212 -44.49 -43.22 21.23
N ASP A 213 -44.22 -44.30 20.50
CA ASP A 213 -42.87 -44.62 20.03
C ASP A 213 -42.47 -43.80 18.79
N ARG A 214 -43.42 -43.41 17.93
CA ARG A 214 -43.19 -42.37 16.91
C ARG A 214 -42.86 -41.02 17.56
N LEU A 215 -43.58 -40.63 18.62
CA LEU A 215 -43.33 -39.39 19.35
C LEU A 215 -41.92 -39.37 19.97
N LYS A 216 -41.49 -40.47 20.59
CA LYS A 216 -40.11 -40.62 21.11
C LYS A 216 -39.06 -40.45 20.01
N LYS A 217 -39.25 -41.08 18.85
CA LYS A 217 -38.33 -40.97 17.70
C LYS A 217 -38.22 -39.54 17.20
N LEU A 218 -39.36 -38.89 16.92
CA LEU A 218 -39.41 -37.48 16.50
C LEU A 218 -38.81 -36.52 17.55
N THR A 219 -38.92 -36.86 18.83
CA THR A 219 -38.28 -36.10 19.93
C THR A 219 -36.75 -36.25 19.89
N ALA A 220 -36.23 -37.47 19.74
CA ALA A 220 -34.80 -37.72 19.63
C ALA A 220 -34.19 -37.15 18.33
N GLU A 221 -34.95 -37.19 17.22
CA GLU A 221 -34.58 -36.57 15.94
C GLU A 221 -34.51 -35.03 16.07
N ARG A 222 -35.50 -34.40 16.74
CA ARG A 222 -35.45 -32.97 17.09
C ARG A 222 -34.21 -32.65 17.92
N ASP A 223 -33.96 -33.40 18.99
CA ASP A 223 -32.85 -33.11 19.92
C ASP A 223 -31.48 -33.31 19.25
N GLY A 224 -31.38 -34.27 18.32
CA GLY A 224 -30.22 -34.44 17.45
C GLY A 224 -30.01 -33.25 16.50
N LEU A 225 -31.05 -32.80 15.81
CA LEU A 225 -31.00 -31.64 14.90
C LEU A 225 -30.71 -30.32 15.65
N GLU A 226 -31.27 -30.13 16.86
CA GLU A 226 -31.01 -28.95 17.69
C GLU A 226 -29.55 -28.93 18.19
N SER A 227 -28.99 -30.09 18.52
CA SER A 227 -27.57 -30.26 18.85
C SER A 227 -26.65 -29.99 17.63
N GLN A 228 -27.02 -30.49 16.44
CA GLN A 228 -26.29 -30.20 15.20
C GLN A 228 -26.30 -28.71 14.85
N LEU A 229 -27.48 -28.07 14.86
CA LEU A 229 -27.63 -26.64 14.60
C LEU A 229 -26.86 -25.78 15.62
N LYS A 230 -26.74 -26.24 16.87
CA LYS A 230 -25.89 -25.60 17.87
C LYS A 230 -24.40 -25.73 17.51
N ASN A 231 -23.93 -26.93 17.17
CA ASN A 231 -22.53 -27.15 16.79
C ASN A 231 -22.14 -26.31 15.55
N GLU A 232 -22.95 -26.32 14.49
CA GLU A 232 -22.73 -25.47 13.30
C GLU A 232 -22.70 -23.98 13.64
N LYS A 233 -23.54 -23.54 14.59
CA LYS A 233 -23.54 -22.17 15.09
C LYS A 233 -22.25 -21.84 15.85
N ASP A 234 -21.83 -22.70 16.76
CA ASP A 234 -20.66 -22.48 17.60
C ASP A 234 -19.37 -22.53 16.75
N GLU A 235 -19.29 -23.44 15.77
CA GLU A 235 -18.23 -23.47 14.74
C GLU A 235 -18.21 -22.19 13.89
N ARG A 236 -19.36 -21.79 13.32
CA ARG A 236 -19.46 -20.56 12.51
C ARG A 236 -19.06 -19.32 13.31
N ASP A 237 -19.42 -19.26 14.59
CA ASP A 237 -19.13 -18.12 15.44
C ASP A 237 -17.66 -18.14 15.93
N LEU A 238 -17.01 -19.32 15.99
CA LEU A 238 -15.55 -19.48 16.08
C LEU A 238 -14.84 -19.03 14.79
N TYR A 239 -15.31 -19.41 13.59
CA TYR A 239 -14.75 -18.93 12.31
C TYR A 239 -14.82 -17.40 12.19
N LYS A 240 -15.91 -16.77 12.66
CA LYS A 240 -16.01 -15.30 12.76
C LYS A 240 -15.00 -14.69 13.73
N ALA A 241 -14.72 -15.35 14.86
CA ALA A 241 -13.71 -14.89 15.81
C ALA A 241 -12.30 -14.97 15.21
N HIS A 242 -11.97 -16.08 14.51
CA HIS A 242 -10.72 -16.23 13.79
C HIS A 242 -10.56 -15.17 12.69
N LEU A 243 -11.58 -14.97 11.86
CA LEU A 243 -11.57 -13.95 10.79
C LEU A 243 -11.30 -12.55 11.37
N ARG A 244 -11.98 -12.16 12.45
CA ARG A 244 -11.73 -10.87 13.13
C ARG A 244 -10.32 -10.75 13.70
N SER A 245 -9.73 -11.86 14.15
CA SER A 245 -8.35 -11.89 14.62
C SER A 245 -7.37 -11.65 13.46
N THR A 246 -7.57 -12.29 12.31
CA THR A 246 -6.73 -12.09 11.12
C THR A 246 -6.96 -10.72 10.47
N GLU A 247 -8.18 -10.17 10.51
CA GLU A 247 -8.46 -8.78 10.12
C GLU A 247 -7.69 -7.79 11.00
N LEU A 248 -7.75 -7.96 12.34
CA LEU A 248 -7.01 -7.12 13.29
C LEU A 248 -5.50 -7.22 13.09
N GLU A 249 -4.96 -8.42 12.90
CA GLU A 249 -3.54 -8.63 12.61
C GLU A 249 -3.11 -7.97 11.29
N ASN A 250 -3.93 -8.07 10.22
CA ASN A 250 -3.68 -7.36 8.98
C ASN A 250 -3.68 -5.84 9.16
N THR A 251 -4.55 -5.26 10.00
CA THR A 251 -4.49 -3.81 10.31
C THR A 251 -3.23 -3.43 11.09
N LYS A 252 -2.77 -4.28 12.03
CA LYS A 252 -1.51 -4.08 12.77
C LYS A 252 -0.29 -4.13 11.85
N LEU A 253 -0.17 -5.17 11.02
CA LEU A 253 0.90 -5.31 10.03
C LEU A 253 0.88 -4.16 9.00
N SER A 254 -0.32 -3.71 8.59
CA SER A 254 -0.45 -2.54 7.71
C SER A 254 0.05 -1.25 8.37
N ALA A 255 -0.20 -1.05 9.67
CA ALA A 255 0.31 0.10 10.41
C ALA A 255 1.83 0.04 10.61
N GLU A 256 2.37 -1.13 10.94
CA GLU A 256 3.82 -1.38 11.05
C GLU A 256 4.52 -1.11 9.70
N LEU A 257 3.94 -1.56 8.59
CA LEU A 257 4.45 -1.30 7.25
C LEU A 257 4.41 0.19 6.84
N GLN A 258 3.41 0.95 7.30
CA GLN A 258 3.39 2.41 7.12
C GLN A 258 4.46 3.11 7.98
N MET A 259 4.69 2.65 9.22
CA MET A 259 5.78 3.16 10.06
C MET A 259 7.16 2.87 9.45
N LEU A 260 7.38 1.67 8.91
CA LEU A 260 8.63 1.31 8.23
C LEU A 260 8.87 2.19 7.00
N LYS A 261 7.85 2.43 6.17
CA LYS A 261 7.92 3.36 5.03
C LYS A 261 8.25 4.80 5.44
N ALA A 262 7.71 5.28 6.57
CA ALA A 262 8.05 6.60 7.09
C ALA A 262 9.51 6.69 7.57
N VAL A 263 10.06 5.62 8.16
CA VAL A 263 11.48 5.52 8.55
C VAL A 263 12.38 5.40 7.32
N GLU A 264 11.97 4.67 6.28
CA GLU A 264 12.67 4.55 5.00
C GLU A 264 12.77 5.92 4.29
N LEU A 265 11.64 6.61 4.10
CA LEU A 265 11.61 7.97 3.54
C LEU A 265 12.46 8.97 4.34
N ASN A 266 12.48 8.85 5.68
CA ASN A 266 13.33 9.69 6.53
C ASN A 266 14.83 9.40 6.31
N ARG A 267 15.20 8.12 6.09
CA ARG A 267 16.58 7.74 5.72
C ARG A 267 16.95 8.24 4.33
N GLU A 268 16.05 8.13 3.34
CA GLU A 268 16.28 8.68 1.99
C GLU A 268 16.55 10.19 2.02
N VAL A 269 15.73 10.95 2.75
CA VAL A 269 15.93 12.41 2.92
C VAL A 269 17.27 12.70 3.61
N THR A 270 17.65 11.91 4.63
CA THR A 270 18.93 12.06 5.33
C THR A 270 20.13 11.73 4.42
N ILE A 271 20.01 10.70 3.57
CA ILE A 271 21.02 10.33 2.58
C ILE A 271 21.16 11.43 1.52
N ALA A 272 20.06 11.99 1.03
CA ALA A 272 20.07 13.10 0.07
C ALA A 272 20.75 14.36 0.66
N GLN A 273 20.51 14.68 1.93
CA GLN A 273 21.20 15.77 2.64
C GLN A 273 22.71 15.52 2.71
N PHE A 274 23.15 14.31 3.08
CA PHE A 274 24.59 13.98 3.08
C PHE A 274 25.22 13.98 1.68
N GLN A 275 24.46 13.62 0.63
CA GLN A 275 24.92 13.74 -0.76
C GLN A 275 25.13 15.21 -1.16
N GLU A 276 24.20 16.11 -0.84
CA GLU A 276 24.35 17.55 -1.06
C GLU A 276 25.55 18.13 -0.29
N GLU A 277 25.74 17.72 0.97
CA GLU A 277 26.91 18.11 1.77
C GLU A 277 28.23 17.66 1.14
N LEU A 278 28.29 16.41 0.65
CA LEU A 278 29.46 15.85 -0.04
C LEU A 278 29.75 16.56 -1.36
N ASP A 279 28.74 16.89 -2.16
CA ASP A 279 28.93 17.63 -3.42
C ASP A 279 29.33 19.08 -3.18
N ARG A 280 28.77 19.74 -2.16
CA ARG A 280 29.22 21.06 -1.69
C ARG A 280 30.69 21.03 -1.26
N LEU A 281 31.13 19.99 -0.55
CA LEU A 281 32.54 19.80 -0.17
C LEU A 281 33.44 19.46 -1.36
N ARG A 282 33.00 18.62 -2.31
CA ARG A 282 33.72 18.31 -3.56
C ARG A 282 33.99 19.58 -4.36
N VAL A 283 32.98 20.43 -4.56
CA VAL A 283 33.13 21.73 -5.25
C VAL A 283 34.11 22.63 -4.49
N SER A 284 34.00 22.72 -3.15
CA SER A 284 34.95 23.48 -2.33
C SER A 284 36.39 23.01 -2.51
N VAL A 285 36.65 21.70 -2.50
CA VAL A 285 38.00 21.13 -2.70
C VAL A 285 38.52 21.41 -4.11
N VAL A 286 37.68 21.35 -5.15
CA VAL A 286 38.08 21.72 -6.52
C VAL A 286 38.47 23.20 -6.61
N CYS A 287 37.69 24.10 -5.99
CA CYS A 287 38.01 25.53 -5.94
C CYS A 287 39.34 25.80 -5.22
N HIS A 288 39.55 25.23 -4.02
CA HIS A 288 40.81 25.38 -3.28
C HIS A 288 42.01 24.82 -4.06
N ASN A 289 41.85 23.70 -4.77
CA ASN A 289 42.91 23.16 -5.62
C ASN A 289 43.26 24.08 -6.81
N ALA A 290 42.26 24.72 -7.42
CA ALA A 290 42.48 25.71 -8.48
C ALA A 290 43.18 26.98 -7.94
N GLU A 291 42.83 27.44 -6.74
CA GLU A 291 43.52 28.56 -6.08
C GLU A 291 44.96 28.21 -5.72
N LEU A 292 45.21 27.01 -5.17
CA LEU A 292 46.56 26.50 -4.88
C LEU A 292 47.41 26.37 -6.15
N ALA A 293 46.83 25.93 -7.27
CA ALA A 293 47.51 25.91 -8.56
C ALA A 293 47.90 27.32 -9.03
N ARG A 294 46.98 28.30 -8.92
CA ARG A 294 47.26 29.71 -9.23
C ARG A 294 48.37 30.30 -8.35
N VAL A 295 48.36 30.02 -7.04
CA VAL A 295 49.38 30.51 -6.11
C VAL A 295 50.75 29.87 -6.38
N ARG A 296 50.79 28.58 -6.74
CA ARG A 296 52.03 27.90 -7.17
C ARG A 296 52.63 28.54 -8.43
N GLU A 297 51.80 28.87 -9.42
CA GLU A 297 52.27 29.56 -10.63
C GLU A 297 52.73 30.99 -10.35
N GLN A 298 52.05 31.73 -9.47
CA GLN A 298 52.50 33.05 -9.01
C GLN A 298 53.85 32.99 -8.27
N LEU A 299 54.06 31.96 -7.45
CA LEU A 299 55.35 31.71 -6.79
C LEU A 299 56.44 31.42 -7.83
N ARG A 300 56.18 30.51 -8.79
CA ARG A 300 57.11 30.17 -9.88
C ARG A 300 57.54 31.41 -10.67
N GLN A 301 56.60 32.29 -11.03
CA GLN A 301 56.89 33.55 -11.71
C GLN A 301 57.70 34.53 -10.86
N ALA A 302 57.43 34.61 -9.55
CA ALA A 302 58.20 35.45 -8.63
C ALA A 302 59.64 34.90 -8.44
N GLU A 303 59.82 33.58 -8.42
CA GLU A 303 61.14 32.94 -8.38
C GLU A 303 61.94 33.18 -9.67
N GLU A 304 61.30 33.10 -10.85
CA GLU A 304 61.92 33.45 -12.14
C GLU A 304 62.36 34.92 -12.17
N GLN A 305 61.50 35.85 -11.73
CA GLN A 305 61.84 37.28 -11.63
C GLN A 305 62.99 37.53 -10.63
N LEU A 306 63.01 36.83 -9.50
CA LEU A 306 64.10 36.91 -8.51
C LEU A 306 65.41 36.37 -9.06
N GLN A 307 65.38 35.28 -9.86
CA GLN A 307 66.57 34.76 -10.54
C GLN A 307 67.09 35.74 -11.60
N ALA A 308 66.22 36.30 -12.44
CA ALA A 308 66.60 37.31 -13.44
C ALA A 308 67.20 38.57 -12.78
N SER A 309 66.58 39.05 -11.70
CA SER A 309 67.10 40.19 -10.90
C SER A 309 68.47 39.88 -10.28
N ARG A 310 68.68 38.67 -9.74
CA ARG A 310 69.98 38.22 -9.23
C ARG A 310 71.04 38.14 -10.34
N GLN A 311 70.68 37.67 -11.54
CA GLN A 311 71.59 37.65 -12.70
C GLN A 311 71.97 39.07 -13.12
N GLN A 312 71.00 39.99 -13.24
CA GLN A 312 71.25 41.40 -13.53
C GLN A 312 72.14 42.07 -12.49
N ALA A 313 71.89 41.82 -11.19
CA ALA A 313 72.74 42.32 -10.11
C ALA A 313 74.17 41.76 -10.17
N SER A 314 74.35 40.50 -10.59
CA SER A 314 75.67 39.88 -10.78
C SER A 314 76.44 40.48 -11.96
N LEU A 315 75.75 40.78 -13.07
CA LEU A 315 76.32 41.48 -14.23
C LEU A 315 76.75 42.90 -13.87
N LEU A 316 75.87 43.70 -13.26
CA LEU A 316 76.18 45.04 -12.76
C LEU A 316 77.33 45.02 -11.74
N ALA A 317 77.39 44.00 -10.87
CA ALA A 317 78.51 43.81 -9.95
C ALA A 317 79.82 43.44 -10.67
N SER A 318 79.79 42.86 -11.88
CA SER A 318 80.98 42.72 -12.72
C SER A 318 81.36 44.04 -13.37
N GLU A 319 80.42 44.70 -14.05
CA GLU A 319 80.66 46.02 -14.66
C GLU A 319 81.27 47.02 -13.67
N LEU A 320 80.85 46.99 -12.40
CA LEU A 320 81.44 47.78 -11.32
C LEU A 320 82.85 47.32 -10.90
N ARG A 321 83.14 46.02 -10.85
CA ARG A 321 84.52 45.49 -10.61
C ARG A 321 85.45 45.84 -11.77
N ASP A 322 84.97 45.71 -12.99
CA ASP A 322 85.73 45.94 -14.21
C ASP A 322 86.00 47.44 -14.37
N SER A 323 85.01 48.30 -14.09
CA SER A 323 85.16 49.75 -14.00
C SER A 323 86.11 50.19 -12.88
N ALA A 324 86.04 49.56 -11.70
CA ALA A 324 86.98 49.82 -10.61
C ALA A 324 88.41 49.41 -10.99
N SER A 325 88.57 48.25 -11.63
CA SER A 325 89.88 47.75 -12.10
C SER A 325 90.47 48.65 -13.18
N ALA A 326 89.66 49.16 -14.10
CA ALA A 326 90.07 50.14 -15.11
C ALA A 326 90.45 51.50 -14.49
N ARG A 327 89.70 51.97 -13.48
CA ARG A 327 90.04 53.17 -12.70
C ARG A 327 91.36 53.00 -11.95
N ASP A 328 91.58 51.85 -11.33
CA ASP A 328 92.76 51.61 -10.50
C ASP A 328 94.01 51.36 -11.37
N HIS A 329 93.84 50.78 -12.56
CA HIS A 329 94.89 50.74 -13.60
C HIS A 329 95.21 52.14 -14.13
N THR A 330 94.22 52.94 -14.54
CA THR A 330 94.46 54.31 -15.04
C THR A 330 95.05 55.22 -13.96
N MET A 331 94.67 55.05 -12.69
CA MET A 331 95.33 55.69 -11.55
C MET A 331 96.81 55.28 -11.44
N THR A 332 97.12 53.99 -11.61
CA THR A 332 98.50 53.47 -11.61
C THR A 332 99.34 54.06 -12.74
N GLU A 333 98.78 54.16 -13.96
CA GLU A 333 99.45 54.81 -15.09
C GLU A 333 99.63 56.32 -14.88
N LEU A 334 98.66 57.02 -14.28
CA LEU A 334 98.81 58.42 -13.89
C LEU A 334 99.90 58.62 -12.83
N TYR A 335 100.04 57.70 -11.87
CA TYR A 335 101.17 57.71 -10.92
C TYR A 335 102.51 57.48 -11.62
N ARG A 336 102.61 56.53 -12.56
CA ARG A 336 103.83 56.31 -13.37
C ARG A 336 104.18 57.56 -14.18
N ALA A 337 103.24 58.09 -14.96
CA ALA A 337 103.42 59.27 -15.78
C ALA A 337 103.78 60.52 -14.96
N ARG A 338 103.26 60.65 -13.74
CA ARG A 338 103.67 61.71 -12.80
C ARG A 338 105.11 61.55 -12.34
N VAL A 339 105.54 60.34 -11.94
CA VAL A 339 106.93 60.06 -11.56
C VAL A 339 107.88 60.30 -12.74
N GLU A 340 107.47 59.99 -13.96
CA GLU A 340 108.24 60.29 -15.18
C GLU A 340 108.30 61.79 -15.49
N ALA A 341 107.19 62.53 -15.35
CA ALA A 341 107.18 63.98 -15.46
C ALA A 341 108.06 64.66 -14.40
N ASP A 342 108.10 64.14 -13.17
CA ASP A 342 108.95 64.66 -12.10
C ASP A 342 110.45 64.33 -12.33
N LYS A 343 110.78 63.16 -12.90
CA LYS A 343 112.14 62.87 -13.41
C LYS A 343 112.55 63.83 -14.54
N LEU A 344 111.65 64.10 -15.49
CA LEU A 344 111.91 65.02 -16.60
C LEU A 344 112.06 66.47 -16.11
N ARG A 345 111.31 66.89 -15.09
CA ARG A 345 111.49 68.20 -14.42
C ARG A 345 112.86 68.31 -13.75
N ALA A 346 113.32 67.26 -13.05
CA ALA A 346 114.66 67.24 -12.47
C ALA A 346 115.74 67.36 -13.55
N SER A 347 115.67 66.51 -14.59
CA SER A 347 116.62 66.56 -15.72
C SER A 347 116.60 67.91 -16.46
N LEU A 348 115.45 68.57 -16.59
CA LEU A 348 115.35 69.92 -17.15
C LEU A 348 116.02 70.97 -16.23
N ALA A 349 115.87 70.86 -14.91
CA ALA A 349 116.52 71.75 -13.96
C ALA A 349 118.05 71.56 -13.96
N ASP A 350 118.53 70.31 -14.05
CA ASP A 350 119.95 70.00 -14.20
C ASP A 350 120.52 70.59 -15.50
N ALA A 351 119.82 70.40 -16.63
CA ALA A 351 120.20 70.97 -17.93
C ALA A 351 120.17 72.52 -17.92
N GLN A 352 119.22 73.14 -17.24
CA GLN A 352 119.19 74.59 -17.04
C GLN A 352 120.37 75.06 -16.18
N ALA A 353 120.75 74.32 -15.14
CA ALA A 353 121.94 74.59 -14.35
C ALA A 353 123.25 74.35 -15.14
N GLU A 354 123.24 73.52 -16.19
CA GLU A 354 124.35 73.40 -17.15
C GLU A 354 124.40 74.59 -18.11
N CYS A 355 123.27 75.01 -18.66
CA CYS A 355 123.19 76.24 -19.47
C CYS A 355 123.71 77.46 -18.68
N GLN A 356 123.24 77.67 -17.44
CA GLN A 356 123.70 78.76 -16.58
C GLN A 356 125.20 78.68 -16.24
N ARG A 357 125.75 77.46 -16.07
CA ARG A 357 127.20 77.25 -15.91
C ARG A 357 127.97 77.65 -17.17
N MET A 358 127.47 77.28 -18.34
CA MET A 358 128.07 77.63 -19.64
C MET A 358 127.96 79.13 -19.96
N GLU A 359 126.82 79.76 -19.68
CA GLU A 359 126.64 81.21 -19.78
C GLU A 359 127.60 81.96 -18.85
N SER A 360 127.70 81.52 -17.59
CA SER A 360 128.67 82.06 -16.61
C SER A 360 130.12 81.89 -17.06
N GLN A 361 130.44 80.85 -17.82
CA GLN A 361 131.76 80.63 -18.41
C GLN A 361 131.99 81.54 -19.63
N LEU A 362 131.00 81.70 -20.51
CA LEU A 362 131.05 82.60 -21.66
C LEU A 362 131.18 84.06 -21.23
N ASP A 363 130.49 84.50 -20.18
CA ASP A 363 130.61 85.88 -19.68
C ASP A 363 131.94 86.12 -18.94
N ARG A 364 132.55 85.09 -18.33
CA ARG A 364 133.95 85.17 -17.89
C ARG A 364 134.91 85.35 -19.07
N MET A 365 134.73 84.56 -20.14
CA MET A 365 135.55 84.66 -21.36
C MET A 365 135.37 86.02 -22.08
N ARG A 366 134.14 86.55 -22.13
CA ARG A 366 133.86 87.92 -22.59
C ARG A 366 134.54 88.95 -21.69
N SER A 367 134.48 88.80 -20.37
CA SER A 367 135.13 89.72 -19.42
C SER A 367 136.66 89.72 -19.54
N THR A 368 137.29 88.57 -19.83
CA THR A 368 138.74 88.51 -20.12
C THR A 368 139.06 89.15 -21.47
N ALA A 369 138.34 88.81 -22.54
CA ALA A 369 138.55 89.42 -23.85
C ALA A 369 138.33 90.95 -23.84
N GLN A 370 137.33 91.44 -23.10
CA GLN A 370 137.08 92.88 -22.90
C GLN A 370 138.26 93.57 -22.21
N LYS A 371 138.91 92.91 -21.23
CA LYS A 371 140.11 93.44 -20.55
C LYS A 371 141.32 93.46 -21.47
N GLU A 372 141.50 92.42 -22.30
CA GLU A 372 142.57 92.36 -23.30
C GLU A 372 142.42 93.47 -24.34
N VAL A 373 141.21 93.71 -24.85
CA VAL A 373 140.90 94.82 -25.77
C VAL A 373 141.20 96.18 -25.12
N VAL A 374 140.72 96.43 -23.89
CA VAL A 374 140.99 97.69 -23.18
C VAL A 374 142.48 97.89 -22.89
N SER A 375 143.24 96.81 -22.64
CA SER A 375 144.70 96.87 -22.48
C SER A 375 145.39 97.25 -23.80
N ALA A 376 144.98 96.66 -24.92
CA ALA A 376 145.51 96.97 -26.24
C ALA A 376 145.17 98.40 -26.71
N GLU A 377 143.96 98.89 -26.41
CA GLU A 377 143.59 100.30 -26.64
C GLU A 377 144.49 101.25 -25.84
N ALA A 378 144.77 100.94 -24.57
CA ALA A 378 145.67 101.72 -23.72
C ALA A 378 147.16 101.63 -24.12
N GLU A 379 147.54 100.63 -24.93
CA GLU A 379 148.87 100.52 -25.57
C GLU A 379 148.94 101.38 -26.82
N LEU A 380 147.99 101.22 -27.75
CA LEU A 380 147.89 102.03 -28.96
C LEU A 380 147.77 103.53 -28.67
N GLN A 381 147.06 103.92 -27.60
CA GLN A 381 146.98 105.33 -27.18
C GLN A 381 148.34 105.90 -26.73
N ARG A 382 149.21 105.10 -26.11
CA ARG A 382 150.58 105.52 -25.75
C ARG A 382 151.45 105.71 -27.00
N GLU A 383 151.37 104.80 -27.96
CA GLU A 383 152.09 104.91 -29.23
C GLU A 383 151.64 106.14 -30.03
N VAL A 384 150.34 106.43 -30.04
CA VAL A 384 149.78 107.62 -30.70
C VAL A 384 150.30 108.94 -30.07
N GLU A 385 150.42 109.02 -28.75
CA GLU A 385 151.03 110.20 -28.08
C GLU A 385 152.53 110.34 -28.43
N GLU A 386 153.29 109.24 -28.45
CA GLU A 386 154.70 109.26 -28.85
C GLU A 386 154.89 109.71 -30.31
N LEU A 387 154.02 109.25 -31.22
CA LEU A 387 154.02 109.63 -32.63
C LEU A 387 153.65 111.11 -32.83
N LYS A 388 152.68 111.64 -32.07
CA LYS A 388 152.38 113.09 -32.06
C LYS A 388 153.60 113.91 -31.66
N LEU A 389 154.33 113.49 -30.63
CA LEU A 389 155.52 114.20 -30.14
C LEU A 389 156.65 114.20 -31.18
N ARG A 390 156.93 113.05 -31.82
CA ARG A 390 157.89 112.98 -32.94
C ARG A 390 157.50 113.91 -34.10
N LEU A 391 156.22 113.92 -34.49
CA LEU A 391 155.72 114.73 -35.59
C LEU A 391 155.87 116.23 -35.29
N HIS A 392 155.63 116.65 -34.04
CA HIS A 392 155.80 118.04 -33.62
C HIS A 392 157.27 118.49 -33.69
N MET A 393 158.21 117.67 -33.21
CA MET A 393 159.65 117.95 -33.31
C MET A 393 160.11 118.05 -34.77
N ALA A 394 159.64 117.16 -35.64
CA ALA A 394 159.94 117.19 -37.07
C ALA A 394 159.40 118.46 -37.76
N ALA A 395 158.22 118.93 -37.36
CA ALA A 395 157.59 120.13 -37.93
C ALA A 395 158.37 121.42 -37.62
N GLU A 396 158.89 121.59 -36.39
CA GLU A 396 159.75 122.74 -36.07
C GLU A 396 161.07 122.69 -36.84
N HIS A 397 161.70 121.51 -36.93
CA HIS A 397 162.95 121.34 -37.67
C HIS A 397 162.80 121.60 -39.19
N TYR A 398 161.59 121.40 -39.73
CA TYR A 398 161.25 121.77 -41.11
C TYR A 398 161.08 123.29 -41.28
N LYS A 399 160.46 124.00 -40.33
CA LYS A 399 160.34 125.49 -40.36
C LYS A 399 161.72 126.15 -40.41
N GLU A 400 162.67 125.64 -39.65
CA GLU A 400 164.05 126.14 -39.63
C GLU A 400 164.71 126.00 -41.01
N LYS A 401 164.65 124.80 -41.58
CA LYS A 401 165.15 124.51 -42.94
C LYS A 401 164.48 125.35 -44.02
N TYR A 402 163.19 125.64 -43.89
CA TYR A 402 162.46 126.46 -44.87
C TYR A 402 162.97 127.92 -44.90
N ARG A 403 163.25 128.52 -43.73
CA ARG A 403 163.85 129.87 -43.61
C ARG A 403 165.27 129.93 -44.19
N GLU A 404 166.05 128.87 -44.00
CA GLU A 404 167.38 128.72 -44.58
C GLU A 404 167.31 128.65 -46.13
N CYS A 405 166.46 127.78 -46.66
CA CYS A 405 166.25 127.61 -48.10
C CYS A 405 165.74 128.86 -48.82
N GLN A 406 164.94 129.72 -48.18
CA GLN A 406 164.50 130.99 -48.78
C GLN A 406 165.66 131.94 -49.11
N ARG A 407 166.75 131.93 -48.34
CA ARG A 407 167.93 132.77 -48.61
C ARG A 407 168.74 132.25 -49.80
N LEU A 408 169.01 130.94 -49.83
CA LEU A 408 169.82 130.31 -50.89
C LEU A 408 169.13 130.30 -52.26
N ARG A 409 167.78 130.27 -52.31
CA ARG A 409 167.00 130.26 -53.55
C ARG A 409 167.08 131.53 -54.42
N ARG A 410 167.76 132.60 -53.98
CA ARG A 410 168.01 133.80 -54.81
C ARG A 410 169.31 133.74 -55.63
N GLN A 411 170.17 132.74 -55.44
CA GLN A 411 171.55 132.80 -55.95
C GLN A 411 171.93 131.70 -56.95
N VAL A 412 171.12 130.66 -57.15
CA VAL A 412 171.41 129.55 -58.08
C VAL A 412 170.23 129.25 -59.01
N ALA A 413 170.15 130.01 -60.11
CA ALA A 413 169.35 129.65 -61.27
C ALA A 413 170.21 128.82 -62.25
N LYS A 414 170.50 127.55 -61.92
CA LYS A 414 171.20 126.57 -62.78
C LYS A 414 171.04 125.12 -62.26
N LEU A 415 170.72 124.18 -63.16
CA LEU A 415 170.79 122.69 -63.07
C LEU A 415 169.68 121.87 -62.36
N ASN A 416 168.73 121.35 -63.17
CA ASN A 416 168.42 119.93 -63.51
C ASN A 416 168.00 118.79 -62.49
N THR A 417 167.07 117.92 -62.96
CA THR A 417 166.95 116.40 -62.83
C THR A 417 166.61 115.68 -61.49
N THR A 418 165.95 114.49 -61.39
CA THR A 418 164.86 113.73 -62.14
C THR A 418 164.39 112.46 -61.37
N GLU A 419 163.10 112.06 -61.51
CA GLU A 419 162.51 110.67 -61.38
C GLU A 419 162.65 109.89 -60.02
N SER A 420 162.10 108.69 -59.69
CA SER A 420 161.37 107.58 -60.39
C SER A 420 160.31 106.81 -59.50
N GLN A 421 160.08 105.47 -59.66
CA GLN A 421 158.86 104.66 -59.25
C GLN A 421 159.09 103.43 -58.28
N GLY A 422 158.02 102.70 -57.84
CA GLY A 422 158.08 101.34 -57.18
C GLY A 422 156.70 100.67 -56.79
N GLU A 423 156.62 99.32 -56.60
CA GLU A 423 155.35 98.51 -56.38
C GLU A 423 155.35 97.29 -55.31
N PRO A 424 154.68 96.06 -55.41
CA PRO A 424 153.71 95.50 -54.38
C PRO A 424 153.55 93.90 -54.20
N LYS A 425 152.31 93.33 -53.93
CA LYS A 425 151.75 91.88 -54.00
C LYS A 425 151.98 90.91 -52.76
N ARG A 426 151.26 89.78 -52.40
CA ARG A 426 149.93 89.05 -52.62
C ARG A 426 149.83 87.68 -51.80
N ASN A 427 148.68 87.15 -51.25
CA ASN A 427 148.29 85.67 -51.03
C ASN A 427 146.92 85.32 -50.27
N ALA A 428 146.47 84.02 -50.13
CA ALA A 428 145.18 83.52 -49.50
C ALA A 428 145.04 81.94 -49.23
N SER A 429 143.86 81.41 -48.74
CA SER A 429 143.27 79.98 -48.71
C SER A 429 143.29 79.09 -47.39
N THR A 430 142.51 78.00 -47.03
CA THR A 430 141.20 77.27 -47.39
C THR A 430 140.76 76.05 -46.46
N GLU A 431 139.43 75.73 -46.29
CA GLU A 431 138.69 74.37 -46.30
C GLU A 431 138.63 73.27 -45.14
N THR A 432 137.51 72.45 -44.95
CA THR A 432 137.29 71.14 -44.17
C THR A 432 135.80 70.56 -44.05
N THR A 433 135.50 69.21 -43.91
CA THR A 433 134.12 68.52 -43.81
C THR A 433 134.07 67.02 -43.22
N LEU A 434 132.91 66.41 -42.76
CA LEU A 434 132.40 64.93 -42.80
C LEU A 434 131.45 64.33 -41.64
N GLU A 435 130.97 63.02 -41.70
CA GLU A 435 129.91 62.26 -40.88
C GLU A 435 130.18 60.69 -40.67
N PRO A 436 129.31 59.60 -40.47
CA PRO A 436 127.88 59.24 -39.98
C PRO A 436 127.59 57.80 -39.26
N LEU A 437 126.29 57.36 -39.00
CA LEU A 437 125.60 55.96 -38.95
C LEU A 437 125.38 54.90 -37.73
N THR A 438 124.12 54.36 -37.54
CA THR A 438 123.59 52.92 -37.25
C THR A 438 123.56 52.16 -35.82
N PRO A 439 123.06 50.86 -35.58
CA PRO A 439 121.67 50.21 -35.63
C PRO A 439 121.22 49.00 -34.63
N SER A 440 119.91 48.60 -34.58
CA SER A 440 119.23 47.21 -34.43
C SER A 440 119.19 46.30 -33.09
N PRO A 441 118.67 45.00 -32.99
CA PRO A 441 117.24 44.53 -32.77
C PRO A 441 116.91 43.23 -31.86
N GLU A 442 115.61 42.76 -31.81
CA GLU A 442 115.01 41.37 -31.53
C GLU A 442 114.94 40.67 -30.11
N SER A 443 114.15 39.59 -29.73
CA SER A 443 112.77 39.05 -30.07
C SER A 443 112.03 38.04 -29.03
N PRO A 444 111.77 36.69 -29.18
CA PRO A 444 110.49 35.99 -28.70
C PRO A 444 110.55 34.56 -27.97
N THR A 445 109.43 33.93 -27.44
CA THR A 445 109.18 32.43 -27.12
C THR A 445 107.71 32.06 -26.62
N SER A 446 107.29 30.75 -26.49
CA SER A 446 105.89 30.16 -26.45
C SER A 446 105.58 28.86 -25.61
N GLY A 447 104.28 28.44 -25.46
CA GLY A 447 103.77 27.03 -25.20
C GLY A 447 102.90 26.77 -23.92
N GLU A 448 102.15 25.65 -23.64
CA GLU A 448 101.35 24.63 -24.41
C GLU A 448 100.54 23.64 -23.46
N ARG A 449 99.57 22.82 -23.97
CA ARG A 449 98.94 21.52 -23.46
C ARG A 449 97.69 21.36 -22.52
N ALA A 450 96.96 20.22 -22.69
CA ALA A 450 95.81 19.58 -21.94
C ALA A 450 95.62 18.09 -22.43
N PRO A 451 94.50 17.28 -22.29
CA PRO A 451 93.28 17.19 -21.40
C PRO A 451 92.84 15.73 -20.91
N LYS A 452 91.74 15.58 -20.12
CA LYS A 452 90.83 14.36 -19.92
C LYS A 452 89.52 14.81 -19.17
N ALA A 453 88.31 14.18 -19.04
CA ALA A 453 87.64 12.86 -19.26
C ALA A 453 87.85 11.74 -18.16
N GLU A 454 86.96 10.77 -17.80
CA GLU A 454 85.56 10.36 -18.13
C GLU A 454 85.30 8.88 -17.63
N GLU A 455 84.16 8.49 -16.98
CA GLU A 455 83.64 7.09 -16.81
C GLU A 455 82.25 6.92 -16.07
N VAL A 456 81.57 5.75 -16.19
CA VAL A 456 80.18 5.40 -15.72
C VAL A 456 79.99 3.85 -15.45
N ARG A 457 78.92 3.44 -14.71
CA ARG A 457 78.42 2.05 -14.39
C ARG A 457 79.15 1.31 -13.23
N ASP A 458 78.57 0.31 -12.54
CA ASP A 458 77.30 -0.44 -12.69
C ASP A 458 76.74 -0.93 -11.32
N GLY A 459 75.55 -1.57 -11.28
CA GLY A 459 75.15 -2.47 -10.18
C GLY A 459 73.68 -2.43 -9.69
N VAL A 460 72.93 -3.51 -9.92
CA VAL A 460 71.62 -3.84 -9.30
C VAL A 460 71.46 -5.37 -9.22
N GLU A 461 70.90 -5.89 -8.11
CA GLU A 461 70.00 -7.07 -7.96
C GLU A 461 70.20 -7.86 -6.63
N VAL A 462 69.20 -8.70 -6.31
CA VAL A 462 69.10 -9.68 -5.20
C VAL A 462 68.65 -9.14 -3.83
N GLU A 463 67.33 -8.93 -3.69
CA GLU A 463 66.52 -9.46 -2.57
C GLU A 463 65.03 -9.33 -2.93
N GLY A 464 64.31 -10.46 -3.07
CA GLY A 464 62.93 -10.45 -3.58
C GLY A 464 62.41 -11.84 -3.93
N ARG A 465 62.22 -12.70 -2.93
CA ARG A 465 61.71 -14.08 -3.11
C ARG A 465 60.83 -14.64 -1.99
N SER A 466 60.43 -13.79 -1.03
CA SER A 466 59.66 -14.18 0.15
C SER A 466 58.36 -13.39 0.33
N VAL A 467 58.09 -12.41 -0.53
CA VAL A 467 56.87 -11.58 -0.51
C VAL A 467 55.86 -12.10 -1.54
N GLU A 468 56.29 -12.32 -2.79
CA GLU A 468 55.43 -12.80 -3.88
C GLU A 468 54.76 -14.15 -3.59
N GLU A 469 55.41 -15.05 -2.85
CA GLU A 469 54.82 -16.35 -2.47
C GLU A 469 53.68 -16.18 -1.46
N ALA A 470 53.84 -15.29 -0.48
CA ALA A 470 52.81 -14.98 0.51
C ALA A 470 51.65 -14.18 -0.08
N GLU A 471 51.93 -13.21 -0.97
CA GLU A 471 50.89 -12.47 -1.69
C GLU A 471 50.08 -13.40 -2.62
N GLN A 472 50.74 -14.35 -3.30
CA GLN A 472 50.05 -15.37 -4.12
C GLN A 472 49.18 -16.33 -3.30
N GLU A 473 49.64 -16.75 -2.12
CA GLU A 473 48.85 -17.60 -1.22
C GLU A 473 47.63 -16.84 -0.69
N GLN A 474 47.78 -15.54 -0.40
CA GLN A 474 46.67 -14.69 0.02
C GLN A 474 45.67 -14.41 -1.12
N THR A 475 46.12 -14.20 -2.37
CA THR A 475 45.18 -14.06 -3.50
C THR A 475 44.43 -15.35 -3.77
N ARG A 476 45.08 -16.53 -3.69
CA ARG A 476 44.39 -17.83 -3.88
C ARG A 476 43.32 -18.06 -2.81
N SER A 477 43.59 -17.71 -1.55
CA SER A 477 42.58 -17.79 -0.48
C SER A 477 41.36 -16.90 -0.76
N VAL A 478 41.55 -15.72 -1.36
CA VAL A 478 40.46 -14.81 -1.73
C VAL A 478 39.72 -15.30 -2.99
N GLU A 479 40.43 -15.90 -3.95
CA GLU A 479 39.84 -16.54 -5.13
C GLU A 479 38.99 -17.76 -4.75
N GLU A 480 39.42 -18.57 -3.77
CA GLU A 480 38.67 -19.70 -3.23
C GLU A 480 37.42 -19.26 -2.45
N GLU A 481 37.50 -18.19 -1.64
CA GLU A 481 36.32 -17.60 -0.99
C GLU A 481 35.33 -17.00 -2.00
N LEU A 482 35.81 -16.35 -3.07
CA LEU A 482 34.98 -15.88 -4.18
C LEU A 482 34.29 -17.04 -4.90
N ALA A 483 35.02 -18.12 -5.23
CA ALA A 483 34.44 -19.30 -5.87
C ALA A 483 33.35 -19.96 -5.02
N MET A 484 33.56 -20.07 -3.70
CA MET A 484 32.54 -20.54 -2.76
C MET A 484 31.33 -19.60 -2.65
N MET A 485 31.53 -18.29 -2.80
CA MET A 485 30.44 -17.30 -2.79
C MET A 485 29.63 -17.34 -4.09
N GLU A 486 30.29 -17.48 -5.24
CA GLU A 486 29.65 -17.71 -6.53
C GLU A 486 28.87 -19.03 -6.57
N GLU A 487 29.36 -20.08 -5.92
CA GLU A 487 28.65 -21.36 -5.80
C GLU A 487 27.38 -21.22 -4.98
N LYS A 488 27.47 -20.64 -3.77
CA LYS A 488 26.29 -20.34 -2.94
C LYS A 488 25.31 -19.41 -3.65
N TRP A 489 25.78 -18.47 -4.46
CA TRP A 489 24.92 -17.62 -5.28
C TRP A 489 24.22 -18.41 -6.40
N ARG A 490 24.92 -19.33 -7.07
CA ARG A 490 24.34 -20.25 -8.06
C ARG A 490 23.28 -21.16 -7.44
N GLU A 491 23.56 -21.75 -6.27
CA GLU A 491 22.60 -22.53 -5.49
C GLU A 491 21.37 -21.69 -5.10
N GLN A 492 21.58 -20.48 -4.59
CA GLN A 492 20.51 -19.58 -4.18
C GLN A 492 19.62 -19.15 -5.37
N CYS A 493 20.20 -19.00 -6.56
CA CYS A 493 19.46 -18.76 -7.80
C CYS A 493 18.66 -20.01 -8.22
N ALA A 494 19.24 -21.22 -8.16
CA ALA A 494 18.53 -22.46 -8.49
C ALA A 494 17.34 -22.72 -7.53
N ILE A 495 17.50 -22.42 -6.24
CA ILE A 495 16.41 -22.43 -5.26
C ILE A 495 15.35 -21.39 -5.62
N ASN A 496 15.74 -20.17 -6.04
CA ASN A 496 14.80 -19.12 -6.42
C ASN A 496 13.96 -19.50 -7.66
N GLU A 497 14.57 -20.05 -8.71
CA GLU A 497 13.84 -20.56 -9.88
C GLU A 497 12.93 -21.75 -9.53
N THR A 498 13.37 -22.64 -8.63
CA THR A 498 12.53 -23.74 -8.12
C THR A 498 11.30 -23.22 -7.36
N LEU A 499 11.46 -22.16 -6.56
CA LEU A 499 10.36 -21.51 -5.85
C LEU A 499 9.41 -20.76 -6.81
N LYS A 500 9.94 -20.08 -7.84
CA LYS A 500 9.12 -19.47 -8.91
C LYS A 500 8.29 -20.50 -9.65
N GLN A 501 8.87 -21.64 -10.03
CA GLN A 501 8.12 -22.71 -10.70
C GLN A 501 7.02 -23.26 -9.80
N ARG A 502 7.33 -23.55 -8.52
CA ARG A 502 6.31 -24.00 -7.55
C ARG A 502 5.18 -23.00 -7.35
N LEU A 503 5.48 -21.68 -7.38
CA LEU A 503 4.48 -20.63 -7.30
C LEU A 503 3.60 -20.59 -8.57
N ALA A 504 4.20 -20.68 -9.76
CA ALA A 504 3.45 -20.77 -11.01
C ALA A 504 2.55 -22.03 -11.07
N ASP A 505 3.03 -23.17 -10.56
CA ASP A 505 2.26 -24.41 -10.48
C ASP A 505 1.09 -24.30 -9.47
N GLU A 506 1.27 -23.59 -8.35
CA GLU A 506 0.19 -23.24 -7.41
C GLU A 506 -0.83 -22.30 -8.07
N GLU A 507 -0.37 -21.23 -8.72
CA GLU A 507 -1.24 -20.28 -9.43
C GLU A 507 -2.07 -20.95 -10.54
N GLU A 508 -1.50 -21.91 -11.27
CA GLU A 508 -2.24 -22.72 -12.24
C GLU A 508 -3.29 -23.61 -11.55
N ARG A 509 -2.94 -24.29 -10.44
CA ARG A 509 -3.90 -25.08 -9.64
C ARG A 509 -5.08 -24.22 -9.18
N PHE A 510 -4.82 -23.04 -8.62
CA PHE A 510 -5.88 -22.12 -8.21
C PHE A 510 -6.70 -21.62 -9.40
N ARG A 511 -6.08 -21.35 -10.56
CA ARG A 511 -6.78 -20.89 -11.77
C ARG A 511 -7.71 -21.96 -12.35
N VAL A 512 -7.26 -23.22 -12.37
CA VAL A 512 -8.08 -24.38 -12.77
C VAL A 512 -9.24 -24.57 -11.80
N GLN A 513 -8.99 -24.60 -10.48
CA GLN A 513 -10.06 -24.70 -9.48
C GLN A 513 -11.08 -23.57 -9.60
N MET A 514 -10.64 -22.32 -9.83
CA MET A 514 -11.55 -21.18 -10.05
C MET A 514 -12.37 -21.31 -11.34
N ALA A 515 -11.81 -21.91 -12.40
CA ALA A 515 -12.55 -22.21 -13.63
C ALA A 515 -13.57 -23.35 -13.43
N GLU A 516 -13.22 -24.39 -12.66
CA GLU A 516 -14.12 -25.47 -12.27
C GLU A 516 -15.29 -24.94 -11.42
N ARG A 517 -15.00 -24.15 -10.37
CA ARG A 517 -16.04 -23.49 -9.56
C ARG A 517 -16.89 -22.51 -10.37
N ALA A 518 -16.32 -21.80 -11.36
CA ALA A 518 -17.11 -20.99 -12.27
C ALA A 518 -18.05 -21.85 -13.14
N SER A 519 -17.58 -22.99 -13.64
CA SER A 519 -18.40 -23.96 -14.37
C SER A 519 -19.54 -24.51 -13.51
N GLU A 520 -19.25 -25.00 -12.30
CA GLU A 520 -20.24 -25.43 -11.31
C GLU A 520 -21.29 -24.34 -11.05
N VAL A 521 -20.88 -23.09 -10.86
CA VAL A 521 -21.81 -21.96 -10.65
C VAL A 521 -22.67 -21.69 -11.88
N THR A 522 -22.15 -21.85 -13.10
CA THR A 522 -22.99 -21.75 -14.32
C THR A 522 -23.97 -22.91 -14.47
N GLU A 523 -23.58 -24.13 -14.09
CA GLU A 523 -24.46 -25.29 -14.08
C GLU A 523 -25.53 -25.20 -12.98
N LEU A 524 -25.18 -24.78 -11.77
CA LEU A 524 -26.13 -24.52 -10.70
C LEU A 524 -27.12 -23.41 -11.07
N LYS A 525 -26.67 -22.35 -11.76
CA LYS A 525 -27.56 -21.33 -12.34
C LYS A 525 -28.48 -21.91 -13.43
N ARG A 526 -27.98 -22.79 -14.31
CA ARG A 526 -28.77 -23.49 -15.34
C ARG A 526 -29.83 -24.40 -14.70
N ASN A 527 -29.46 -25.15 -13.67
CA ASN A 527 -30.33 -26.06 -12.93
C ASN A 527 -31.37 -25.30 -12.10
N LEU A 528 -30.99 -24.21 -11.41
CA LEU A 528 -31.93 -23.33 -10.72
C LEU A 528 -32.93 -22.69 -11.69
N ALA A 529 -32.47 -22.21 -12.85
CA ALA A 529 -33.34 -21.66 -13.88
C ALA A 529 -34.31 -22.71 -14.47
N GLN A 530 -33.90 -23.99 -14.51
CA GLN A 530 -34.81 -25.09 -14.88
C GLN A 530 -35.81 -25.36 -13.74
N ALA A 531 -35.35 -25.55 -12.51
CA ALA A 531 -36.21 -25.78 -11.35
C ALA A 531 -37.22 -24.65 -11.10
N LEU A 532 -36.90 -23.40 -11.47
CA LEU A 532 -37.84 -22.27 -11.45
C LEU A 532 -38.91 -22.37 -12.54
N ARG A 533 -38.57 -22.86 -13.75
CA ARG A 533 -39.57 -23.17 -14.80
C ARG A 533 -40.43 -24.37 -14.43
N ASP A 534 -39.82 -25.42 -13.87
CA ASP A 534 -40.52 -26.60 -13.41
C ASP A 534 -41.47 -26.24 -12.24
N LYS A 535 -41.03 -25.35 -11.34
CA LYS A 535 -41.88 -24.76 -10.30
C LYS A 535 -43.03 -23.94 -10.89
N GLU A 536 -42.76 -23.08 -11.88
CA GLU A 536 -43.80 -22.27 -12.53
C GLU A 536 -44.82 -23.16 -13.27
N GLN A 537 -44.38 -24.23 -13.93
CA GLN A 537 -45.25 -25.25 -14.52
C GLN A 537 -46.07 -25.98 -13.45
N LEU A 538 -45.43 -26.46 -12.37
CA LEU A 538 -46.13 -27.10 -11.25
C LEU A 538 -47.04 -26.15 -10.47
N GLU A 539 -46.79 -24.84 -10.46
CA GLU A 539 -47.70 -23.83 -9.90
C GLU A 539 -48.85 -23.47 -10.86
N GLN A 540 -48.67 -23.62 -12.17
CA GLN A 540 -49.77 -23.58 -13.14
C GLN A 540 -50.61 -24.85 -13.10
N GLU A 541 -50.01 -26.04 -12.96
CA GLU A 541 -50.70 -27.31 -12.81
C GLU A 541 -51.40 -27.44 -11.44
N ALA A 542 -50.74 -27.06 -10.35
CA ALA A 542 -51.37 -26.96 -9.02
C ALA A 542 -52.31 -25.74 -8.91
N GLY A 543 -52.17 -24.75 -9.78
CA GLY A 543 -53.17 -23.69 -9.97
C GLY A 543 -54.43 -24.21 -10.66
N ALA A 544 -54.27 -25.09 -11.67
CA ALA A 544 -55.37 -25.75 -12.37
C ALA A 544 -56.06 -26.83 -11.50
N GLN A 545 -55.31 -27.58 -10.70
CA GLN A 545 -55.84 -28.60 -9.77
C GLN A 545 -56.29 -28.00 -8.42
N GLY A 546 -55.73 -26.87 -8.01
CA GLY A 546 -56.02 -26.17 -6.75
C GLY A 546 -57.04 -25.05 -6.84
N ALA A 547 -57.63 -24.83 -8.03
CA ALA A 547 -58.75 -23.90 -8.22
C ALA A 547 -60.02 -24.33 -7.48
N GLU A 548 -60.11 -25.59 -7.01
CA GLU A 548 -61.18 -26.05 -6.12
C GLU A 548 -60.76 -26.07 -4.63
N VAL A 549 -61.40 -25.16 -3.88
CA VAL A 549 -61.69 -25.25 -2.44
C VAL A 549 -60.50 -25.36 -1.47
N ARG A 550 -59.81 -24.23 -1.27
CA ARG A 550 -59.37 -23.83 0.09
C ARG A 550 -59.84 -22.41 0.44
N GLN A 551 -61.00 -22.31 1.07
CA GLN A 551 -61.42 -21.06 1.73
C GLN A 551 -60.65 -20.88 3.05
N PRO A 552 -60.19 -19.66 3.39
CA PRO A 552 -59.67 -19.37 4.73
C PRO A 552 -60.82 -19.40 5.75
N MET A 553 -60.68 -20.24 6.78
CA MET A 553 -61.75 -20.52 7.74
C MET A 553 -61.91 -19.39 8.78
N VAL A 554 -62.53 -18.27 8.38
CA VAL A 554 -62.77 -17.12 9.26
C VAL A 554 -63.95 -17.38 10.20
N LEU A 555 -63.66 -17.88 11.40
CA LEU A 555 -64.63 -18.06 12.48
C LEU A 555 -65.10 -16.70 13.04
N ARG A 556 -66.11 -16.09 12.40
CA ARG A 556 -66.83 -14.94 12.97
C ARG A 556 -67.85 -15.39 14.02
N TYR A 557 -67.50 -15.21 15.29
CA TYR A 557 -68.47 -15.21 16.39
C TYR A 557 -69.42 -14.00 16.29
N PRO A 558 -70.73 -14.15 16.54
CA PRO A 558 -71.64 -13.02 16.70
C PRO A 558 -71.41 -12.35 18.06
N LEU A 559 -70.82 -11.16 18.08
CA LEU A 559 -70.79 -10.30 19.27
C LEU A 559 -72.07 -9.44 19.31
N PRO A 560 -72.87 -9.50 20.39
CA PRO A 560 -74.05 -8.66 20.53
C PRO A 560 -73.67 -7.31 21.14
N TYR A 561 -73.64 -6.24 20.32
CA TYR A 561 -74.07 -4.86 20.65
C TYR A 561 -73.87 -3.96 19.41
N PRO A 562 -74.71 -2.93 19.18
CA PRO A 562 -74.49 -1.95 18.12
C PRO A 562 -73.33 -1.00 18.47
N GLN A 563 -72.56 -0.55 17.48
CA GLN A 563 -71.63 0.57 17.62
C GLN A 563 -72.09 1.75 16.76
N ASP A 564 -72.15 2.94 17.36
CA ASP A 564 -72.32 4.20 16.64
C ASP A 564 -71.05 4.55 15.82
N PRO A 565 -71.18 5.27 14.68
CA PRO A 565 -70.04 5.65 13.86
C PRO A 565 -69.21 6.76 14.50
N SER A 566 -67.90 6.54 14.61
CA SER A 566 -66.93 7.56 15.02
C SER A 566 -66.57 8.53 13.87
N PRO A 567 -66.18 9.78 14.18
CA PRO A 567 -65.91 10.80 13.16
C PRO A 567 -64.59 10.56 12.38
N PRO A 568 -64.47 11.09 11.14
CA PRO A 568 -63.30 10.87 10.29
C PRO A 568 -62.04 11.61 10.80
N PRO A 569 -60.84 11.07 10.53
CA PRO A 569 -59.58 11.63 11.04
C PRO A 569 -59.15 12.91 10.32
N LEU A 570 -58.80 13.94 11.09
CA LEU A 570 -58.17 15.15 10.59
C LEU A 570 -56.64 14.99 10.53
N VAL A 571 -56.12 14.50 9.39
CA VAL A 571 -54.81 14.85 8.78
C VAL A 571 -54.60 14.01 7.51
N PRO A 572 -54.18 14.59 6.37
CA PRO A 572 -53.79 13.81 5.19
C PRO A 572 -52.53 12.97 5.43
N GLN A 573 -52.61 11.65 5.23
CA GLN A 573 -51.48 10.75 5.25
C GLN A 573 -50.58 10.99 4.02
N ARG A 574 -49.33 11.44 4.24
CA ARG A 574 -48.23 11.20 3.29
C ARG A 574 -47.47 9.94 3.73
N PRO A 575 -46.95 9.10 2.80
CA PRO A 575 -46.05 8.02 3.16
C PRO A 575 -44.81 8.54 3.90
N ALA A 576 -44.30 7.76 4.84
CA ALA A 576 -43.07 8.09 5.55
C ALA A 576 -41.84 7.77 4.68
N GLU A 577 -41.03 8.78 4.37
CA GLU A 577 -39.75 8.61 3.67
C GLU A 577 -38.70 8.04 4.64
N LEU A 578 -38.23 6.82 4.38
CA LEU A 578 -37.20 6.16 5.18
C LEU A 578 -35.82 6.79 4.90
N GLN A 579 -35.26 7.51 5.87
CA GLN A 579 -33.95 8.18 5.75
C GLN A 579 -32.72 7.25 5.86
N TYR A 580 -32.89 5.93 5.76
CA TYR A 580 -31.79 4.97 5.71
C TYR A 580 -31.96 4.00 4.54
N GLY A 581 -31.00 4.02 3.62
CA GLY A 581 -30.94 3.11 2.47
C GLY A 581 -30.47 1.70 2.85
N ASN A 582 -30.88 0.71 2.06
CA ASN A 582 -30.49 -0.69 2.25
C ASN A 582 -28.99 -0.89 1.91
N PRO A 583 -28.14 -1.33 2.86
CA PRO A 583 -26.69 -1.46 2.63
C PRO A 583 -26.27 -2.63 1.72
N TYR A 584 -27.22 -3.41 1.18
CA TYR A 584 -26.93 -4.57 0.29
C TYR A 584 -27.59 -4.47 -1.10
N SER A 585 -28.05 -3.30 -1.53
CA SER A 585 -28.55 -3.10 -2.90
C SER A 585 -27.41 -2.88 -3.89
N THR A 586 -26.83 -3.97 -4.41
CA THR A 586 -25.99 -3.93 -5.62
C THR A 586 -26.85 -4.13 -6.86
N ASP A 587 -27.04 -3.08 -7.65
CA ASP A 587 -27.33 -3.26 -9.08
C ASP A 587 -26.76 -2.11 -9.92
N THR A 588 -26.46 -2.38 -11.18
CA THR A 588 -25.72 -1.44 -12.06
C THR A 588 -26.53 -1.07 -13.29
N THR A 589 -26.37 0.16 -13.80
CA THR A 589 -25.97 0.48 -15.20
C THR A 589 -26.30 1.93 -15.60
N ARG A 590 -25.64 2.39 -16.67
CA ARG A 590 -25.91 3.58 -17.52
C ARG A 590 -25.61 4.96 -16.91
N ASP A 591 -24.44 5.56 -17.15
CA ASP A 591 -23.93 6.13 -18.42
C ASP A 591 -24.57 7.47 -18.84
N ARG A 592 -23.69 8.42 -19.24
CA ARG A 592 -23.88 9.51 -20.22
C ARG A 592 -24.24 10.97 -19.81
N VAL A 593 -23.16 11.78 -19.69
CA VAL A 593 -22.92 13.12 -20.32
C VAL A 593 -23.60 14.41 -19.81
N ASP A 594 -22.72 15.38 -19.44
CA ASP A 594 -22.72 16.86 -19.58
C ASP A 594 -23.93 17.77 -19.25
N VAL A 595 -23.61 19.08 -19.15
CA VAL A 595 -24.46 20.28 -19.07
C VAL A 595 -25.08 20.57 -17.69
N ALA A 596 -24.97 21.78 -17.09
CA ALA A 596 -24.03 22.90 -17.29
C ALA A 596 -24.10 23.87 -16.09
N LEU A 597 -23.04 24.70 -15.95
CA LEU A 597 -22.98 26.07 -15.38
C LEU A 597 -23.91 26.46 -14.20
N SER A 598 -23.28 26.81 -13.07
CA SER A 598 -23.85 27.62 -11.98
C SER A 598 -24.32 29.01 -12.45
N PRO A 599 -25.18 29.72 -11.68
CA PRO A 599 -24.62 30.58 -10.63
C PRO A 599 -25.45 30.70 -9.32
N GLU A 600 -24.74 31.17 -8.28
CA GLU A 600 -25.22 31.94 -7.12
C GLU A 600 -26.55 31.58 -6.41
N HIS A 601 -26.42 30.85 -5.30
CA HIS A 601 -27.12 31.21 -4.05
C HIS A 601 -26.28 30.77 -2.85
N MET A 602 -25.87 31.69 -1.97
CA MET A 602 -25.21 31.36 -0.71
C MET A 602 -26.23 30.94 0.37
N PRO A 603 -25.94 29.87 1.13
CA PRO A 603 -26.41 29.71 2.50
C PRO A 603 -25.23 29.62 3.49
N ARG A 604 -25.08 30.72 4.24
CA ARG A 604 -24.64 30.87 5.64
C ARG A 604 -24.28 29.57 6.42
N PRO A 605 -23.17 29.54 7.20
CA PRO A 605 -22.87 28.42 8.09
C PRO A 605 -23.89 28.25 9.23
N PRO A 606 -23.99 27.07 9.85
CA PRO A 606 -24.87 26.82 11.00
C PRO A 606 -24.48 27.65 12.25
N PRO A 607 -25.44 27.96 13.15
CA PRO A 607 -25.20 28.86 14.29
C PRO A 607 -24.61 28.14 15.52
N GLU A 608 -23.80 28.87 16.28
CA GLU A 608 -23.51 28.56 17.68
C GLU A 608 -24.75 28.80 18.57
N ALA A 609 -24.84 28.07 19.68
CA ALA A 609 -25.93 28.17 20.66
C ALA A 609 -25.38 28.39 22.10
N PRO A 610 -26.13 29.03 23.01
CA PRO A 610 -25.53 29.88 24.05
C PRO A 610 -25.09 29.15 25.34
N PRO A 611 -24.24 29.80 26.18
CA PRO A 611 -23.66 29.18 27.38
C PRO A 611 -24.58 29.20 28.61
N SER A 612 -24.27 28.35 29.59
CA SER A 612 -24.81 28.38 30.96
C SER A 612 -23.77 27.82 31.95
N PRO A 613 -23.80 28.21 33.24
CA PRO A 613 -22.59 28.84 33.78
C PRO A 613 -21.82 28.05 34.84
N GLY A 614 -20.49 28.22 34.78
CA GLY A 614 -19.61 28.54 35.92
C GLY A 614 -19.53 27.58 37.11
N CYS A 615 -18.40 26.88 37.21
CA CYS A 615 -17.63 26.87 38.46
C CYS A 615 -16.14 26.58 38.16
N ASP A 616 -15.24 27.15 38.94
CA ASP A 616 -13.79 27.02 38.77
C ASP A 616 -13.23 25.70 39.36
N ARG A 617 -11.97 25.42 39.03
CA ARG A 617 -11.10 24.52 39.82
C ARG A 617 -10.90 25.18 41.21
N GLU A 618 -10.76 24.46 42.33
CA GLU A 618 -9.77 23.39 42.57
C GLU A 618 -10.19 22.52 43.79
N VAL A 619 -9.24 21.86 44.48
CA VAL A 619 -9.37 21.05 45.72
C VAL A 619 -9.80 19.57 45.56
N VAL A 620 -8.82 18.74 45.17
CA VAL A 620 -8.21 17.65 45.96
C VAL A 620 -9.09 16.80 46.94
N CYS A 621 -8.87 15.47 46.86
CA CYS A 621 -8.97 14.40 47.91
C CYS A 621 -10.16 13.39 47.94
N ILE A 622 -9.77 12.11 47.80
CA ILE A 622 -10.22 10.88 48.50
C ILE A 622 -11.43 10.07 47.94
N GLN A 623 -11.30 8.74 48.14
CA GLN A 623 -12.06 7.60 47.63
C GLN A 623 -13.53 7.52 48.10
N PRO A 624 -14.32 6.58 47.56
CA PRO A 624 -14.49 5.34 48.34
C PRO A 624 -14.50 4.02 47.53
N SER A 625 -13.98 2.95 48.15
CA SER A 625 -14.23 1.56 47.76
C SER A 625 -15.47 1.01 48.47
N ARG A 626 -16.19 0.02 47.89
CA ARG A 626 -16.93 -1.00 48.66
C ARG A 626 -17.21 -2.28 47.88
N SER A 627 -17.51 -3.34 48.63
CA SER A 627 -17.46 -4.75 48.24
C SER A 627 -18.79 -5.47 48.44
N THR A 628 -18.86 -6.74 48.00
CA THR A 628 -19.98 -7.66 48.20
C THR A 628 -19.56 -8.88 49.03
N SER A 629 -20.34 -9.22 50.07
CA SER A 629 -20.21 -10.44 50.89
C SER A 629 -21.26 -11.51 50.47
N PRO A 630 -21.22 -12.76 50.99
CA PRO A 630 -22.06 -13.11 52.15
C PRO A 630 -21.35 -14.12 53.13
N PRO A 631 -22.01 -14.92 54.01
CA PRO A 631 -22.16 -14.56 55.44
C PRO A 631 -21.64 -15.63 56.46
N GLU A 632 -21.97 -15.44 57.74
CA GLU A 632 -21.30 -15.97 58.95
C GLU A 632 -21.73 -17.37 59.46
N SER A 633 -20.87 -18.02 60.28
CA SER A 633 -21.32 -18.79 61.47
C SER A 633 -20.23 -19.04 62.56
N LEU A 634 -20.49 -18.52 63.77
CA LEU A 634 -20.24 -19.08 65.12
C LEU A 634 -18.83 -19.38 65.71
N GLU A 635 -18.63 -18.80 66.90
CA GLU A 635 -18.00 -19.34 68.15
C GLU A 635 -16.46 -19.39 68.33
N HIS A 636 -16.03 -19.81 69.53
CA HIS A 636 -14.92 -19.20 70.31
C HIS A 636 -13.86 -20.24 70.81
N PRO A 637 -12.82 -19.89 71.61
CA PRO A 637 -11.48 -20.53 71.61
C PRO A 637 -11.31 -21.53 72.79
N PRO A 638 -10.09 -21.94 73.27
CA PRO A 638 -8.70 -21.65 72.84
C PRO A 638 -7.76 -22.89 72.80
N GLU A 639 -6.45 -22.69 72.57
CA GLU A 639 -5.41 -22.89 73.60
C GLU A 639 -4.01 -22.38 73.17
N GLU A 640 -3.14 -22.21 74.18
CA GLU A 640 -1.74 -21.73 74.14
C GLU A 640 -0.75 -22.93 73.91
N PRO A 641 0.62 -22.88 74.03
CA PRO A 641 1.45 -21.82 74.64
C PRO A 641 2.91 -21.55 74.14
N GLN A 642 3.41 -20.36 74.52
CA GLN A 642 4.81 -20.05 74.97
C GLN A 642 5.97 -20.27 73.94
N ASN A 643 7.17 -19.66 74.02
CA ASN A 643 7.84 -18.63 74.85
C ASN A 643 9.02 -18.04 73.98
N VAL A 644 9.85 -17.03 74.29
CA VAL A 644 10.19 -16.26 75.50
C VAL A 644 10.54 -14.79 75.14
N SER A 645 10.85 -13.97 76.15
CA SER A 645 11.68 -12.74 76.21
C SER A 645 12.90 -12.66 75.23
N ILE A 646 13.50 -11.50 74.90
CA ILE A 646 13.90 -10.36 75.78
C ILE A 646 13.75 -8.98 75.12
N ASN A 647 13.34 -7.98 75.91
CA ASN A 647 13.38 -6.56 75.56
C ASN A 647 14.81 -5.98 75.45
N GLN A 648 15.09 -5.21 74.40
CA GLN A 648 15.96 -4.03 74.52
C GLN A 648 15.33 -2.83 73.79
N ARG A 649 15.13 -1.71 74.51
CA ARG A 649 14.83 -0.42 73.88
C ARG A 649 16.14 0.30 73.57
N GLY A 650 16.63 0.14 72.33
CA GLY A 650 17.64 1.01 71.74
C GLY A 650 16.98 2.06 70.84
N THR A 651 17.31 3.33 71.04
CA THR A 651 16.98 4.40 70.08
C THR A 651 17.99 4.41 68.93
N LEU A 652 17.55 4.91 67.76
CA LEU A 652 18.26 4.85 66.47
C LEU A 652 18.43 3.41 65.95
N THR A 653 18.00 3.05 64.73
CA THR A 653 17.76 3.85 63.51
C THR A 653 16.49 3.40 62.79
N ASP A 654 16.06 4.17 61.80
CA ASP A 654 15.03 3.73 60.86
C ASP A 654 15.64 2.67 59.94
N VAL A 655 15.35 1.40 60.19
CA VAL A 655 16.09 0.26 59.63
C VAL A 655 15.73 0.07 58.15
N HIS A 656 16.61 0.57 57.30
CA HIS A 656 16.52 0.47 55.85
C HIS A 656 16.38 -1.00 55.43
N LYS A 657 15.43 -1.30 54.54
CA LYS A 657 15.18 -2.67 54.08
C LYS A 657 16.36 -3.10 53.20
N ARG A 658 17.18 -4.03 53.68
CA ARG A 658 18.35 -4.54 52.93
C ARG A 658 17.99 -5.83 52.21
N CYS A 659 18.17 -5.87 50.90
CA CYS A 659 18.02 -7.10 50.12
C CYS A 659 19.12 -8.10 50.52
N PRO A 660 18.80 -9.34 50.94
CA PRO A 660 19.81 -10.30 51.41
C PRO A 660 20.64 -10.93 50.27
N LEU A 661 20.29 -10.67 49.00
CA LEU A 661 20.87 -11.35 47.82
C LEU A 661 21.84 -10.46 47.03
N CYS A 662 21.61 -9.14 47.02
CA CYS A 662 22.48 -8.15 46.38
C CYS A 662 22.91 -7.01 47.32
N GLU A 663 22.59 -7.12 48.61
CA GLU A 663 22.92 -6.18 49.68
C GLU A 663 22.39 -4.74 49.54
N VAL A 664 21.61 -4.43 48.50
CA VAL A 664 21.02 -3.11 48.25
C VAL A 664 20.14 -2.65 49.42
N ILE A 665 20.35 -1.41 49.84
CA ILE A 665 19.75 -0.79 51.03
C ILE A 665 18.64 0.18 50.58
N PHE A 666 17.38 -0.18 50.82
CA PHE A 666 16.21 0.62 50.42
C PHE A 666 15.76 1.57 51.54
N PRO A 667 15.19 2.76 51.21
CA PRO A 667 14.66 3.68 52.20
C PRO A 667 13.63 3.02 53.15
N PRO A 668 13.50 3.48 54.41
CA PRO A 668 12.64 2.80 55.39
C PRO A 668 11.16 2.75 54.99
N HIS A 669 10.68 3.79 54.31
CA HIS A 669 9.30 3.89 53.80
C HIS A 669 9.11 3.25 52.41
N PHE A 670 10.12 2.55 51.87
CA PHE A 670 10.02 1.91 50.56
C PHE A 670 8.94 0.82 50.55
N GLU A 671 8.09 0.82 49.52
CA GLU A 671 6.89 -0.01 49.48
C GLU A 671 7.22 -1.50 49.61
N GLN A 672 6.51 -2.19 50.48
CA GLN A 672 6.81 -3.59 50.81
C GLN A 672 6.71 -4.50 49.59
N ARG A 673 5.68 -4.32 48.75
CA ARG A 673 5.47 -5.08 47.52
C ARG A 673 6.57 -4.83 46.48
N SER A 674 7.14 -3.63 46.42
CA SER A 674 8.26 -3.29 45.54
C SER A 674 9.59 -3.84 46.05
N PHE A 675 9.76 -3.96 47.38
CA PHE A 675 10.89 -4.67 47.98
C PHE A 675 10.80 -6.17 47.71
N GLU A 676 9.61 -6.77 47.85
CA GLU A 676 9.34 -8.18 47.54
C GLU A 676 9.60 -8.47 46.05
N GLN A 677 9.03 -7.68 45.13
CA GLN A 677 9.30 -7.81 43.69
C GLN A 677 10.80 -7.66 43.34
N HIS A 678 11.54 -6.82 44.06
CA HIS A 678 12.99 -6.73 43.91
C HIS A 678 13.69 -8.01 44.41
N VAL A 679 13.30 -8.57 45.57
CA VAL A 679 13.86 -9.83 46.09
C VAL A 679 13.54 -11.00 45.15
N GLU A 680 12.33 -11.07 44.63
CA GLU A 680 11.88 -12.05 43.63
C GLU A 680 12.69 -11.97 42.33
N SER A 681 13.09 -10.77 41.90
CA SER A 681 13.89 -10.59 40.68
C SER A 681 15.28 -11.26 40.70
N HIS A 682 15.76 -11.71 41.86
CA HIS A 682 17.03 -12.46 42.00
C HIS A 682 16.89 -13.97 41.70
N TRP A 683 15.71 -14.44 41.31
CA TRP A 683 15.44 -15.86 41.04
C TRP A 683 14.87 -16.10 39.64
N LYS A 684 15.38 -17.13 38.95
CA LYS A 684 14.75 -17.75 37.78
C LYS A 684 13.80 -18.82 38.30
N VAL A 685 12.53 -18.78 37.90
CA VAL A 685 11.52 -19.76 38.32
C VAL A 685 11.24 -20.73 37.17
N CYS A 686 11.26 -22.04 37.42
CA CYS A 686 10.88 -23.02 36.41
C CYS A 686 9.36 -22.91 36.12
N PRO A 687 8.94 -22.72 34.85
CA PRO A 687 7.53 -22.49 34.53
C PRO A 687 6.64 -23.74 34.67
N VAL A 688 7.21 -24.93 34.89
CA VAL A 688 6.46 -26.20 34.97
C VAL A 688 6.27 -26.69 36.41
N CYS A 689 7.24 -26.47 37.30
CA CYS A 689 7.21 -26.96 38.69
C CYS A 689 7.37 -25.85 39.75
N SER A 690 7.60 -24.61 39.34
CA SER A 690 7.82 -23.44 40.23
C SER A 690 9.08 -23.52 41.12
N GLU A 691 10.02 -24.43 40.85
CA GLU A 691 11.32 -24.43 41.55
C GLU A 691 12.11 -23.13 41.26
N GLN A 692 12.74 -22.59 42.31
CA GLN A 692 13.46 -21.32 42.28
C GLN A 692 14.98 -21.56 42.17
N PHE A 693 15.58 -21.02 41.13
CA PHE A 693 17.01 -21.07 40.86
C PHE A 693 17.61 -19.68 41.03
N PRO A 694 18.76 -19.51 41.71
CA PRO A 694 19.46 -18.22 41.76
C PRO A 694 19.70 -17.63 40.36
N LEU A 695 19.67 -16.31 40.19
CA LEU A 695 19.95 -15.64 38.91
C LEU A 695 21.29 -16.08 38.27
N ASN A 696 22.30 -16.32 39.12
CA ASN A 696 23.65 -16.76 38.71
C ASN A 696 23.75 -18.28 38.47
N CYS A 697 22.64 -19.03 38.53
CA CYS A 697 22.58 -20.41 38.05
C CYS A 697 23.00 -20.48 36.58
N GLN A 698 23.93 -21.39 36.28
CA GLN A 698 24.40 -21.64 34.92
C GLN A 698 23.20 -21.96 34.02
N GLN A 699 23.05 -21.19 32.94
CA GLN A 699 21.88 -21.22 32.06
C GLN A 699 21.52 -22.65 31.60
N GLN A 700 22.53 -23.43 31.23
CA GLN A 700 22.41 -24.84 30.82
C GLN A 700 21.82 -25.76 31.91
N LEU A 701 22.02 -25.48 33.20
CA LEU A 701 21.45 -26.28 34.30
C LEU A 701 19.96 -25.99 34.48
N PHE A 702 19.56 -24.72 34.36
CA PHE A 702 18.16 -24.29 34.38
C PHE A 702 17.41 -24.84 33.15
N GLU A 703 17.98 -24.69 31.96
CA GLU A 703 17.40 -25.20 30.71
C GLU A 703 17.29 -26.73 30.73
N ARG A 704 18.31 -27.45 31.20
CA ARG A 704 18.23 -28.91 31.37
C ARG A 704 17.14 -29.32 32.34
N HIS A 705 16.98 -28.63 33.48
CA HIS A 705 15.89 -28.90 34.41
C HIS A 705 14.52 -28.68 33.75
N VAL A 706 14.31 -27.55 33.06
CA VAL A 706 13.07 -27.28 32.31
C VAL A 706 12.80 -28.38 31.28
N LEU A 707 13.82 -28.83 30.53
CA LEU A 707 13.68 -29.89 29.51
C LEU A 707 13.31 -31.25 30.10
N THR A 708 13.74 -31.61 31.31
CA THR A 708 13.32 -32.89 31.95
C THR A 708 11.80 -33.01 32.18
N HIS A 709 11.04 -31.91 32.10
CA HIS A 709 9.58 -31.96 32.10
C HIS A 709 8.95 -32.32 30.75
N PHE A 710 9.69 -32.22 29.64
CA PHE A 710 9.19 -32.43 28.28
C PHE A 710 9.63 -33.77 27.64
N ASP A 711 10.71 -34.38 28.14
CA ASP A 711 11.23 -35.69 27.67
C ASP A 711 10.23 -36.87 27.77
N GLY A 712 9.06 -36.68 28.38
CA GLY A 712 8.02 -37.71 28.54
C GLY A 712 7.06 -37.89 27.36
N HIS A 713 6.93 -36.93 26.43
CA HIS A 713 5.86 -36.93 25.42
C HIS A 713 6.32 -36.50 24.02
N VAL A 714 6.95 -37.42 23.29
CA VAL A 714 7.05 -37.36 21.82
C VAL A 714 5.93 -38.21 21.22
N LEU A 715 4.89 -37.56 20.68
CA LEU A 715 3.88 -38.21 19.85
C LEU A 715 4.38 -38.26 18.40
N ASN A 716 4.60 -39.47 17.88
CA ASN A 716 5.04 -39.66 16.49
C ASN A 716 3.90 -39.33 15.51
N PHE A 717 4.10 -38.31 14.68
CA PHE A 717 3.20 -37.95 13.58
C PHE A 717 3.58 -38.66 12.26
N GLU A 718 3.85 -39.97 12.31
CA GLU A 718 4.03 -40.84 11.13
C GLU A 718 2.91 -41.91 11.06
N GLN A 719 1.65 -41.47 11.15
CA GLN A 719 0.48 -42.27 10.73
C GLN A 719 -0.80 -41.44 10.68
N ILE A 720 -1.10 -40.90 9.49
CA ILE A 720 -2.43 -40.67 8.88
C ILE A 720 -2.13 -40.42 7.39
N GLU A 721 -2.89 -41.06 6.51
CA GLU A 721 -2.74 -41.00 5.04
C GLU A 721 -3.44 -39.77 4.42
#